data_AF-A0A0W0VUK7-F1
#
_entry.id   AF-A0A0W0VUK7-F1
#
_cell.length_a   1.000
_cell.length_b   1.000
_cell.length_c   1.000
_cell.angle_alpha   90.00
_cell.angle_beta   90.00
_cell.angle_gamma   90.00
#
_symmetry.space_group_name_H-M   'P 1'
#
loop_
_entity.id
_entity.type
_entity.pdbx_description
1 polymer ?
#
loop_
_entity_poly.entity_id
_entity_poly.type
_entity_poly.pdbx_seq_one_letter_code
_entity_poly.pdbx_strand_id
1 'polypeptide(L)'
;MLIYKGKELKKFQDKVGGKNKHEVDGFYRTSDGEEYFIKKPQDPKELFAELFAGFLLEEFKRRGLIPKIYHNSFVCADVIPLEDGSYGLIQPKIKFTELHKIIGTGNRNGSDRSPFWEMLFGPDHYLLLTKLENYFGLSMVLMFSLLIGDYSVHSGNVVHLEPQEGAIQFARIDLGAAFRNFGYPENNENLFHPKEYQGLFNIAGFTKGYFSNYRKITGLFSAIAGKAKALIPVVDDELLKEIVSTVLKKMPANLIDDRTREDLSVYLGIPSFCKVGLGSNLNHEPFCTDFVNVLTLRLAKLAKLRDLSPKQNNLYRSISSENLTQYMDLSVHTDLPFPDQLDIWLQGLGHCQGDFFDKINLAELIKQFHFFKDVLIKQAELLDHQTSLLNKENNHAEAINESELLHQLFTLNTDGTPAFNGPLSRSMQKPIATHWNDVEKVLAVSFNVIVTIRVAQETEDTSIEHAKEYAFKTLLSALKEHLTTFHEVYKSLMKQFDVLSHSSSTTRPKNKKQQKIEESKISAHIPLTDKIDNQSSELVVARGILQEQISLLQERMKQDIMLKDALLNTKKMQLSSTLIRDLLALKEFYDKKIALNTDDGLGRDYNHSLDKFYRQMLHTRLSETPLRTQAKLMLKFAYQEFETSHDKAVLLADALRMIGILFDGLGLVAGLGHKAFDKNFFFNSALTPREPEPSQVRVVNKESLLDPIKKPM
;
A
#
# COMPACT_ATOMS: atom_id res chain seq x y z
N MET A 1 -12.80 -33.05 23.21
CA MET A 1 -13.68 -32.87 22.04
C MET A 1 -14.14 -31.41 21.96
N LEU A 2 -13.88 -30.70 20.85
CA LEU A 2 -14.36 -29.32 20.64
C LEU A 2 -15.71 -29.34 19.91
N ILE A 3 -16.66 -28.51 20.36
CA ILE A 3 -17.98 -28.36 19.76
C ILE A 3 -18.19 -26.88 19.39
N TYR A 4 -18.64 -26.63 18.17
CA TYR A 4 -19.03 -25.30 17.72
C TYR A 4 -20.38 -25.35 17.00
N LYS A 5 -21.32 -24.50 17.41
CA LYS A 5 -22.71 -24.46 16.88
C LYS A 5 -23.37 -25.85 16.82
N GLY A 6 -23.15 -26.67 17.85
CA GLY A 6 -23.70 -28.02 17.96
C GLY A 6 -23.01 -29.09 17.10
N LYS A 7 -21.93 -28.74 16.39
CA LYS A 7 -21.15 -29.66 15.56
C LYS A 7 -19.81 -29.99 16.20
N GLU A 8 -19.41 -31.25 16.15
CA GLU A 8 -18.09 -31.70 16.58
C GLU A 8 -17.01 -31.22 15.61
N LEU A 9 -15.89 -30.72 16.14
CA LEU A 9 -14.74 -30.28 15.37
C LEU A 9 -13.56 -31.24 15.54
N LYS A 10 -13.00 -31.69 14.42
CA LYS A 10 -11.81 -32.55 14.38
C LYS A 10 -10.64 -31.80 13.77
N LYS A 11 -9.52 -31.72 14.50
CA LYS A 11 -8.29 -31.10 14.01
C LYS A 11 -7.72 -31.96 12.88
N PHE A 12 -7.36 -31.35 11.76
CA PHE A 12 -6.77 -32.04 10.62
C PHE A 12 -5.44 -31.46 10.16
N GLN A 13 -5.07 -30.26 10.63
CA GLN A 13 -3.81 -29.62 10.27
C GLN A 13 -3.36 -28.63 11.35
N ASP A 14 -2.06 -28.57 11.64
CA ASP A 14 -1.47 -27.59 12.54
C ASP A 14 -1.25 -26.23 11.85
N LYS A 15 -1.25 -25.17 12.66
CA LYS A 15 -0.86 -23.84 12.21
C LYS A 15 0.65 -23.77 11.96
N VAL A 16 1.05 -23.34 10.77
CA VAL A 16 2.47 -23.25 10.39
C VAL A 16 3.11 -21.91 10.81
N GLY A 17 2.34 -20.80 10.84
CA GLY A 17 2.84 -19.44 11.12
C GLY A 17 2.32 -18.81 12.42
N GLY A 18 2.79 -17.59 12.74
CA GLY A 18 2.37 -16.81 13.92
C GLY A 18 3.27 -16.97 15.16
N LYS A 19 3.26 -15.95 16.04
CA LYS A 19 4.17 -15.84 17.20
C LYS A 19 3.89 -16.84 18.32
N ASN A 20 2.63 -17.22 18.48
CA ASN A 20 2.17 -18.12 19.53
C ASN A 20 1.75 -19.46 18.90
N LYS A 21 2.15 -20.55 19.56
CA LYS A 21 1.72 -21.91 19.24
C LYS A 21 1.18 -22.56 20.51
N HIS A 22 -0.13 -22.67 20.60
CA HIS A 22 -0.82 -23.53 21.56
C HIS A 22 -1.18 -24.86 20.89
N GLU A 23 -1.33 -25.93 21.68
CA GLU A 23 -1.71 -27.26 21.16
C GLU A 23 -3.02 -27.24 20.38
N VAL A 24 -3.95 -26.37 20.81
CA VAL A 24 -5.26 -26.18 20.16
C VAL A 24 -5.18 -25.37 18.88
N ASP A 25 -4.07 -24.69 18.59
CA ASP A 25 -3.95 -23.86 17.39
C ASP A 25 -3.91 -24.74 16.14
N GLY A 26 -4.77 -24.46 15.17
CA GLY A 26 -4.77 -25.20 13.91
C GLY A 26 -6.09 -25.13 13.15
N PHE A 27 -6.22 -26.02 12.18
CA PHE A 27 -7.38 -26.14 11.30
C PHE A 27 -8.22 -27.35 11.69
N TYR A 28 -9.53 -27.11 11.74
CA TYR A 28 -10.53 -28.05 12.21
C TYR A 28 -11.62 -28.20 11.15
N ARG A 29 -12.21 -29.39 11.08
CA ARG A 29 -13.30 -29.69 10.16
C ARG A 29 -14.47 -30.31 10.91
N THR A 30 -15.69 -29.91 10.56
CA THR A 30 -16.93 -30.56 11.02
C THR A 30 -17.24 -31.81 10.19
N SER A 31 -18.20 -32.62 10.63
CA SER A 31 -18.63 -33.83 9.91
C SER A 31 -19.22 -33.55 8.52
N ASP A 32 -19.79 -32.37 8.30
CA ASP A 32 -20.36 -31.91 7.03
C ASP A 32 -19.35 -31.15 6.15
N GLY A 33 -18.09 -31.05 6.57
CA GLY A 33 -17.00 -30.54 5.74
C GLY A 33 -16.68 -29.06 5.89
N GLU A 34 -17.36 -28.33 6.79
CA GLU A 34 -17.02 -26.93 7.09
C GLU A 34 -15.65 -26.86 7.79
N GLU A 35 -14.78 -25.97 7.32
CA GLU A 35 -13.42 -25.82 7.84
C GLU A 35 -13.28 -24.51 8.62
N TYR A 36 -12.58 -24.61 9.75
CA TYR A 36 -12.34 -23.51 10.68
C TYR A 36 -10.87 -23.42 11.05
N PHE A 37 -10.43 -22.22 11.36
CA PHE A 37 -9.17 -21.94 12.03
C PHE A 37 -9.45 -21.60 13.49
N ILE A 38 -8.78 -22.29 14.41
CA ILE A 38 -8.85 -22.00 15.86
C ILE A 38 -7.50 -21.52 16.32
N LYS A 39 -7.49 -20.43 17.11
CA LYS A 39 -6.32 -19.96 17.86
C LYS A 39 -6.67 -19.65 19.30
N LYS A 40 -5.72 -19.89 20.21
CA LYS A 40 -5.78 -19.45 21.61
C LYS A 40 -4.75 -18.34 21.85
N PRO A 41 -5.17 -17.06 21.90
CA PRO A 41 -4.28 -15.97 22.27
C PRO A 41 -3.67 -16.17 23.65
N GLN A 42 -2.40 -15.82 23.82
CA GLN A 42 -1.74 -15.87 25.13
C GLN A 42 -2.10 -14.68 26.01
N ASP A 43 -2.34 -13.50 25.41
CA ASP A 43 -2.78 -12.31 26.13
C ASP A 43 -4.32 -12.27 26.18
N PRO A 44 -4.95 -12.32 27.37
CA PRO A 44 -6.39 -12.19 27.51
C PRO A 44 -6.95 -10.89 26.92
N LYS A 45 -6.13 -9.82 26.84
CA LYS A 45 -6.53 -8.56 26.19
C LYS A 45 -6.70 -8.73 24.68
N GLU A 46 -5.83 -9.52 24.05
CA GLU A 46 -5.90 -9.82 22.62
C GLU A 46 -7.14 -10.68 22.30
N LEU A 47 -7.41 -11.69 23.15
CA LEU A 47 -8.64 -12.50 23.07
C LEU A 47 -9.90 -11.63 23.14
N PHE A 48 -9.98 -10.76 24.14
CA PHE A 48 -11.13 -9.85 24.28
C PHE A 48 -11.23 -8.89 23.10
N ALA A 49 -10.12 -8.22 22.72
CA ALA A 49 -10.12 -7.20 21.67
C ALA A 49 -10.56 -7.77 20.32
N GLU A 50 -10.02 -8.93 19.92
CA GLU A 50 -10.37 -9.57 18.65
C GLU A 50 -11.83 -10.05 18.63
N LEU A 51 -12.30 -10.64 19.73
CA LEU A 51 -13.69 -11.09 19.84
C LEU A 51 -14.67 -9.91 19.84
N PHE A 52 -14.37 -8.86 20.62
CA PHE A 52 -15.19 -7.65 20.71
C PHE A 52 -15.26 -6.95 19.36
N ALA A 53 -14.14 -6.82 18.65
CA ALA A 53 -14.10 -6.26 17.30
C ALA A 53 -14.88 -7.11 16.30
N GLY A 54 -14.74 -8.44 16.37
CA GLY A 54 -15.47 -9.38 15.53
C GLY A 54 -16.98 -9.25 15.71
N PHE A 55 -17.46 -9.33 16.95
CA PHE A 55 -18.88 -9.19 17.25
C PHE A 55 -19.44 -7.82 16.90
N LEU A 56 -18.66 -6.76 17.09
CA LEU A 56 -19.04 -5.41 16.66
C LEU A 56 -19.26 -5.38 15.14
N LEU A 57 -18.30 -5.82 14.35
CA LEU A 57 -18.42 -5.85 12.89
C LEU A 57 -19.57 -6.73 12.42
N GLU A 58 -19.81 -7.89 13.05
CA GLU A 58 -20.97 -8.74 12.74
C GLU A 58 -22.30 -8.05 13.03
N GLU A 59 -22.42 -7.26 14.11
CA GLU A 59 -23.62 -6.44 14.35
C GLU A 59 -23.80 -5.34 13.30
N PHE A 60 -22.72 -4.69 12.86
CA PHE A 60 -22.77 -3.73 11.76
C PHE A 60 -23.22 -4.38 10.44
N LYS A 61 -22.74 -5.60 10.13
CA LYS A 61 -23.20 -6.38 8.97
C LYS A 61 -24.67 -6.76 9.09
N ARG A 62 -25.09 -7.31 10.24
CA ARG A 62 -26.46 -7.77 10.50
C ARG A 62 -27.48 -6.65 10.38
N ARG A 63 -27.13 -5.44 10.84
CA ARG A 63 -28.00 -4.25 10.79
C ARG A 63 -27.94 -3.51 9.44
N GLY A 64 -27.19 -4.00 8.46
CA GLY A 64 -27.08 -3.37 7.13
C GLY A 64 -26.25 -2.08 7.11
N LEU A 65 -25.50 -1.79 8.18
CA LEU A 65 -24.62 -0.62 8.28
C LEU A 65 -23.32 -0.82 7.46
N ILE A 66 -22.96 -2.08 7.20
CA ILE A 66 -21.96 -2.45 6.19
C ILE A 66 -22.72 -3.04 5.00
N PRO A 67 -22.57 -2.48 3.77
CA PRO A 67 -23.19 -3.05 2.58
C PRO A 67 -22.79 -4.51 2.35
N LYS A 68 -23.74 -5.33 1.90
CA LYS A 68 -23.57 -6.80 1.75
C LYS A 68 -22.33 -7.19 0.94
N ILE A 69 -22.02 -6.45 -0.11
CA ILE A 69 -20.83 -6.69 -0.95
C ILE A 69 -19.52 -6.70 -0.15
N TYR A 70 -19.44 -5.97 0.97
CA TYR A 70 -18.25 -5.89 1.80
C TYR A 70 -18.28 -6.87 2.99
N HIS A 71 -19.29 -7.73 3.12
CA HIS A 71 -19.37 -8.64 4.28
C HIS A 71 -18.17 -9.60 4.34
N ASN A 72 -17.73 -10.10 3.18
CA ASN A 72 -16.55 -10.96 3.07
C ASN A 72 -15.23 -10.21 3.32
N SER A 73 -15.22 -8.88 3.23
CA SER A 73 -14.04 -8.07 3.56
C SER A 73 -13.67 -8.10 5.05
N PHE A 74 -14.53 -8.61 5.92
CA PHE A 74 -14.28 -8.70 7.36
C PHE A 74 -14.35 -10.13 7.84
N VAL A 75 -13.19 -10.73 8.09
CA VAL A 75 -13.07 -12.12 8.52
C VAL A 75 -12.92 -12.12 10.03
N CYS A 76 -14.06 -12.16 10.70
CA CYS A 76 -14.17 -11.95 12.13
C CYS A 76 -14.05 -13.27 12.91
N ALA A 77 -13.46 -13.21 14.10
CA ALA A 77 -13.50 -14.33 15.04
C ALA A 77 -14.84 -14.39 15.76
N ASP A 78 -15.23 -15.61 16.09
CA ASP A 78 -16.21 -15.96 17.10
C ASP A 78 -15.49 -16.65 18.27
N VAL A 79 -16.22 -16.91 19.36
CA VAL A 79 -15.69 -17.58 20.55
C VAL A 79 -15.91 -19.09 20.47
N ILE A 80 -14.93 -19.85 20.97
CA ILE A 80 -15.08 -21.29 21.20
C ILE A 80 -14.64 -21.67 22.62
N PRO A 81 -15.47 -22.38 23.40
CA PRO A 81 -15.03 -22.94 24.68
C PRO A 81 -14.04 -24.08 24.45
N LEU A 82 -13.00 -24.11 25.27
CA LEU A 82 -11.97 -25.15 25.27
C LEU A 82 -12.19 -26.14 26.42
N GLU A 83 -11.55 -27.30 26.32
CA GLU A 83 -11.72 -28.42 27.28
C GLU A 83 -11.20 -28.08 28.68
N ASP A 84 -10.24 -27.16 28.77
CA ASP A 84 -9.70 -26.65 30.04
C ASP A 84 -10.61 -25.60 30.71
N GLY A 85 -11.79 -25.34 30.15
CA GLY A 85 -12.73 -24.32 30.63
C GLY A 85 -12.38 -22.89 30.21
N SER A 86 -11.27 -22.68 29.49
CA SER A 86 -10.91 -21.39 28.91
C SER A 86 -11.55 -21.20 27.53
N TYR A 87 -11.23 -20.09 26.86
CA TYR A 87 -11.78 -19.72 25.57
C TYR A 87 -10.70 -19.56 24.50
N GLY A 88 -11.03 -19.95 23.28
CA GLY A 88 -10.28 -19.66 22.07
C GLY A 88 -11.10 -18.80 21.10
N LEU A 89 -10.46 -18.43 20.01
CA LEU A 89 -11.06 -17.76 18.87
C LEU A 89 -11.23 -18.77 17.74
N ILE A 90 -12.41 -18.81 17.14
CA ILE A 90 -12.72 -19.62 15.97
C ILE A 90 -13.08 -18.71 14.80
N GLN A 91 -12.51 -18.98 13.64
CA GLN A 91 -12.73 -18.23 12.40
C GLN A 91 -13.04 -19.21 11.26
N PRO A 92 -13.92 -18.85 10.30
CA PRO A 92 -14.09 -19.66 9.10
C PRO A 92 -12.76 -19.72 8.32
N LYS A 93 -12.40 -20.89 7.83
CA LYS A 93 -11.21 -21.04 6.98
C LYS A 93 -11.53 -20.52 5.59
N ILE A 94 -11.00 -19.34 5.29
CA ILE A 94 -11.11 -18.71 3.98
C ILE A 94 -9.81 -18.87 3.19
N LYS A 95 -9.93 -18.97 1.86
CA LYS A 95 -8.77 -18.93 0.97
C LYS A 95 -8.45 -17.47 0.62
N PHE A 96 -7.20 -17.10 0.80
CA PHE A 96 -6.73 -15.74 0.53
C PHE A 96 -5.23 -15.74 0.22
N THR A 97 -4.79 -14.63 -0.37
CA THR A 97 -3.38 -14.29 -0.55
C THR A 97 -3.05 -13.08 0.31
N GLU A 98 -2.02 -13.18 1.15
CA GLU A 98 -1.55 -12.06 1.96
C GLU A 98 -0.97 -10.96 1.07
N LEU A 99 -1.23 -9.70 1.44
CA LEU A 99 -0.84 -8.56 0.64
C LEU A 99 0.66 -8.51 0.35
N HIS A 100 1.53 -8.95 1.27
CA HIS A 100 2.99 -8.92 1.07
C HIS A 100 3.46 -9.77 -0.11
N LYS A 101 2.69 -10.79 -0.50
CA LYS A 101 2.96 -11.62 -1.68
C LYS A 101 2.60 -10.88 -2.97
N ILE A 102 1.61 -9.99 -2.92
CA ILE A 102 1.14 -9.19 -4.06
C ILE A 102 2.09 -8.02 -4.32
N ILE A 103 2.47 -7.30 -3.26
CA ILE A 103 3.31 -6.09 -3.36
C ILE A 103 4.81 -6.39 -3.25
N GLY A 104 5.20 -7.64 -3.06
CA GLY A 104 6.61 -8.05 -3.00
C GLY A 104 7.35 -7.54 -1.76
N THR A 105 6.69 -7.52 -0.60
CA THR A 105 7.29 -7.13 0.70
C THR A 105 7.55 -8.33 1.62
N GLY A 106 7.53 -9.54 1.08
CA GLY A 106 7.86 -10.78 1.79
C GLY A 106 9.33 -10.86 2.22
N ASN A 107 9.61 -11.74 3.18
CA ASN A 107 10.96 -12.20 3.50
C ASN A 107 11.55 -13.04 2.33
N ARG A 108 12.85 -13.38 2.39
CA ARG A 108 13.57 -14.05 1.28
C ARG A 108 12.95 -15.38 0.84
N ASN A 109 12.27 -16.08 1.73
CA ASN A 109 11.58 -17.35 1.47
C ASN A 109 10.07 -17.18 1.20
N GLY A 110 9.55 -15.94 1.17
CA GLY A 110 8.15 -15.62 0.86
C GLY A 110 7.13 -16.15 1.87
N SER A 111 7.57 -16.60 3.04
CA SER A 111 6.73 -17.26 4.04
C SER A 111 5.96 -16.29 4.92
N ASP A 112 6.47 -15.08 5.08
CA ASP A 112 5.87 -14.00 5.87
C ASP A 112 6.31 -12.65 5.30
N ARG A 113 5.65 -11.57 5.71
CA ARG A 113 6.11 -10.21 5.43
C ARG A 113 7.48 -9.97 6.07
N SER A 114 8.26 -9.08 5.48
CA SER A 114 9.45 -8.52 6.11
C SER A 114 9.08 -7.18 6.76
N PRO A 115 8.92 -7.11 8.10
CA PRO A 115 8.47 -5.89 8.77
C PRO A 115 9.41 -4.71 8.51
N PHE A 116 10.72 -4.99 8.44
CA PHE A 116 11.75 -3.98 8.14
C PHE A 116 11.68 -3.48 6.70
N TRP A 117 11.48 -4.39 5.73
CA TRP A 117 11.36 -4.02 4.32
C TRP A 117 10.09 -3.20 4.06
N GLU A 118 8.98 -3.64 4.65
CA GLU A 118 7.71 -2.94 4.59
C GLU A 118 7.76 -1.58 5.30
N MET A 119 8.54 -1.43 6.37
CA MET A 119 8.75 -0.13 7.01
C MET A 119 9.50 0.85 6.10
N LEU A 120 10.60 0.41 5.48
CA LEU A 120 11.46 1.31 4.70
C LEU A 120 10.90 1.63 3.32
N PHE A 121 10.30 0.63 2.66
CA PHE A 121 9.88 0.72 1.26
C PHE A 121 8.37 0.55 1.08
N GLY A 122 7.62 0.33 2.17
CA GLY A 122 6.17 0.16 2.15
C GLY A 122 5.44 1.18 1.29
N PRO A 123 5.64 2.49 1.46
CA PRO A 123 4.93 3.49 0.65
C PRO A 123 5.09 3.31 -0.86
N ASP A 124 6.26 2.86 -1.33
CA ASP A 124 6.50 2.61 -2.76
C ASP A 124 5.97 1.26 -3.22
N HIS A 125 6.04 0.22 -2.38
CA HIS A 125 5.49 -1.09 -2.71
C HIS A 125 3.96 -1.08 -2.70
N TYR A 126 3.34 -0.36 -1.76
CA TYR A 126 1.88 -0.22 -1.68
C TYR A 126 1.29 0.54 -2.87
N LEU A 127 2.08 1.34 -3.59
CA LEU A 127 1.65 1.91 -4.88
C LEU A 127 1.35 0.83 -5.93
N LEU A 128 1.90 -0.38 -5.80
CA LEU A 128 1.55 -1.48 -6.72
C LEU A 128 0.06 -1.85 -6.61
N LEU A 129 -0.62 -1.50 -5.51
CA LEU A 129 -2.06 -1.66 -5.39
C LEU A 129 -2.83 -0.84 -6.42
N THR A 130 -2.30 0.30 -6.89
CA THR A 130 -2.96 1.11 -7.93
C THR A 130 -2.79 0.53 -9.33
N LYS A 131 -1.96 -0.51 -9.48
CA LYS A 131 -1.78 -1.25 -10.73
C LYS A 131 -2.69 -2.47 -10.82
N LEU A 132 -3.38 -2.81 -9.73
CA LEU A 132 -4.39 -3.85 -9.76
C LEU A 132 -5.61 -3.32 -10.50
N GLU A 133 -6.11 -4.12 -11.43
CA GLU A 133 -7.37 -3.88 -12.10
C GLU A 133 -8.48 -4.53 -11.28
N ASN A 134 -9.68 -3.96 -11.34
CA ASN A 134 -10.91 -4.53 -10.79
C ASN A 134 -10.84 -4.98 -9.33
N TYR A 135 -10.54 -4.06 -8.42
CA TYR A 135 -10.52 -4.35 -6.98
C TYR A 135 -11.50 -3.49 -6.18
N PHE A 136 -11.93 -4.01 -5.03
CA PHE A 136 -12.75 -3.28 -4.06
C PHE A 136 -12.47 -3.72 -2.61
N GLY A 137 -13.08 -3.03 -1.66
CA GLY A 137 -13.02 -3.37 -0.23
C GLY A 137 -11.87 -2.73 0.54
N LEU A 138 -10.79 -2.28 -0.11
CA LEU A 138 -9.60 -1.74 0.59
C LEU A 138 -9.95 -0.52 1.45
N SER A 139 -10.64 0.48 0.89
CA SER A 139 -11.07 1.66 1.66
C SER A 139 -12.04 1.30 2.79
N MET A 140 -12.87 0.26 2.61
CA MET A 140 -13.84 -0.18 3.62
C MET A 140 -13.13 -0.82 4.82
N VAL A 141 -12.19 -1.74 4.58
CA VAL A 141 -11.45 -2.39 5.66
C VAL A 141 -10.56 -1.41 6.42
N LEU A 142 -9.94 -0.45 5.71
CA LEU A 142 -9.13 0.58 6.33
C LEU A 142 -9.97 1.59 7.12
N MET A 143 -11.17 1.96 6.63
CA MET A 143 -12.09 2.83 7.35
C MET A 143 -12.50 2.19 8.69
N PHE A 144 -12.94 0.93 8.68
CA PHE A 144 -13.34 0.25 9.92
C PHE A 144 -12.16 0.00 10.86
N SER A 145 -10.98 -0.33 10.33
CA SER A 145 -9.76 -0.47 11.15
C SER A 145 -9.42 0.84 11.88
N LEU A 146 -9.47 1.98 11.20
CA LEU A 146 -9.31 3.28 11.85
C LEU A 146 -10.46 3.59 12.82
N LEU A 147 -11.70 3.26 12.47
CA LEU A 147 -12.87 3.53 13.31
C LEU A 147 -12.74 2.85 14.68
N ILE A 148 -12.30 1.59 14.71
CA ILE A 148 -12.12 0.80 15.94
C ILE A 148 -10.74 0.94 16.59
N GLY A 149 -9.85 1.76 16.02
CA GLY A 149 -8.49 1.95 16.53
C GLY A 149 -7.57 0.74 16.37
N ASP A 150 -7.84 -0.11 15.38
CA ASP A 150 -6.92 -1.19 14.98
C ASP A 150 -5.93 -0.66 13.94
N TYR A 151 -4.71 -0.41 14.40
CA TYR A 151 -3.65 0.12 13.57
C TYR A 151 -2.80 -0.95 12.87
N SER A 152 -3.04 -2.24 13.14
CA SER A 152 -2.22 -3.34 12.62
C SER A 152 -2.57 -3.73 11.16
N VAL A 153 -2.77 -2.73 10.29
CA VAL A 153 -3.18 -2.87 8.88
C VAL A 153 -2.02 -3.17 7.92
N HIS A 154 -1.04 -3.95 8.39
CA HIS A 154 0.12 -4.34 7.60
C HIS A 154 -0.18 -5.43 6.57
N SER A 155 0.78 -5.70 5.70
CA SER A 155 0.65 -6.60 4.54
C SER A 155 0.48 -8.09 4.87
N GLY A 156 0.60 -8.48 6.14
CA GLY A 156 0.19 -9.81 6.63
C GLY A 156 -1.27 -9.91 7.12
N ASN A 157 -1.93 -8.76 7.32
CA ASN A 157 -3.21 -8.61 8.02
C ASN A 157 -4.31 -8.05 7.10
N VAL A 158 -3.89 -7.41 6.02
CA VAL A 158 -4.72 -7.13 4.84
C VAL A 158 -4.42 -8.20 3.80
N VAL A 159 -5.47 -8.80 3.28
CA VAL A 159 -5.38 -9.93 2.34
C VAL A 159 -6.28 -9.68 1.14
N HIS A 160 -6.01 -10.41 0.07
CA HIS A 160 -6.85 -10.51 -1.11
C HIS A 160 -7.57 -11.87 -1.06
N LEU A 161 -8.89 -11.86 -1.09
CA LEU A 161 -9.69 -13.09 -1.20
C LEU A 161 -9.54 -13.69 -2.61
N GLU A 162 -9.83 -14.98 -2.79
CA GLU A 162 -9.91 -15.51 -4.16
C GLU A 162 -10.90 -14.68 -5.01
N PRO A 163 -10.55 -14.28 -6.24
CA PRO A 163 -11.41 -13.44 -7.06
C PRO A 163 -12.77 -14.10 -7.24
N GLN A 164 -13.82 -13.38 -6.86
CA GLN A 164 -15.20 -13.74 -7.20
C GLN A 164 -15.62 -12.82 -8.35
N GLU A 165 -16.16 -13.41 -9.43
CA GLU A 165 -16.71 -12.65 -10.57
C GLU A 165 -15.66 -11.70 -11.22
N GLY A 166 -14.39 -12.11 -11.23
CA GLY A 166 -13.31 -11.35 -11.86
C GLY A 166 -12.80 -10.14 -11.06
N ALA A 167 -13.36 -9.88 -9.87
CA ALA A 167 -12.95 -8.76 -9.01
C ALA A 167 -12.16 -9.21 -7.77
N ILE A 168 -11.09 -8.47 -7.48
CA ILE A 168 -10.23 -8.63 -6.30
C ILE A 168 -10.92 -7.99 -5.09
N GLN A 169 -11.34 -8.79 -4.11
CA GLN A 169 -11.85 -8.27 -2.84
C GLN A 169 -10.75 -8.24 -1.78
N PHE A 170 -10.46 -7.04 -1.27
CA PHE A 170 -9.61 -6.90 -0.09
C PHE A 170 -10.38 -7.25 1.19
N ALA A 171 -9.72 -7.95 2.09
CA ALA A 171 -10.26 -8.34 3.38
C ALA A 171 -9.26 -8.09 4.53
N ARG A 172 -9.81 -7.99 5.75
CA ARG A 172 -9.09 -7.84 7.01
C ARG A 172 -9.24 -9.13 7.82
N ILE A 173 -8.12 -9.69 8.26
CA ILE A 173 -8.01 -10.87 9.14
C ILE A 173 -7.25 -10.51 10.41
N ASP A 174 -7.55 -11.07 11.58
CA ASP A 174 -6.81 -10.78 12.82
C ASP A 174 -6.94 -9.31 13.30
N LEU A 175 -7.87 -9.09 14.23
CA LEU A 175 -8.18 -7.79 14.85
C LEU A 175 -7.66 -7.69 16.29
N GLY A 176 -6.67 -8.50 16.68
CA GLY A 176 -6.18 -8.57 18.07
C GLY A 176 -5.55 -7.28 18.62
N ALA A 177 -5.25 -6.30 17.76
CA ALA A 177 -4.77 -4.98 18.15
C ALA A 177 -5.87 -3.90 18.24
N ALA A 178 -7.13 -4.26 18.02
CA ALA A 178 -8.24 -3.32 18.10
C ALA A 178 -8.36 -2.69 19.50
N PHE A 179 -8.91 -1.47 19.52
CA PHE A 179 -9.21 -0.68 20.71
C PHE A 179 -8.03 -0.36 21.64
N ARG A 180 -6.78 -0.58 21.21
CA ARG A 180 -5.63 -0.16 22.01
C ARG A 180 -5.59 1.35 22.13
N ASN A 181 -5.52 1.83 23.38
CA ASN A 181 -5.56 3.23 23.75
C ASN A 181 -6.79 3.98 23.22
N PHE A 182 -7.89 3.28 22.91
CA PHE A 182 -9.03 3.81 22.15
C PHE A 182 -9.61 5.10 22.73
N GLY A 183 -9.90 5.15 24.02
CA GLY A 183 -10.53 6.27 24.72
C GLY A 183 -9.58 7.39 25.16
N TYR A 184 -8.26 7.23 25.00
CA TYR A 184 -7.33 8.30 25.33
C TYR A 184 -7.47 9.48 24.34
N PRO A 185 -7.58 10.73 24.82
CA PRO A 185 -7.68 11.90 23.96
C PRO A 185 -6.56 11.99 22.92
N GLU A 186 -5.33 11.70 23.33
CA GLU A 186 -4.14 11.79 22.48
C GLU A 186 -4.20 10.77 21.32
N ASN A 187 -4.87 9.64 21.52
CA ASN A 187 -5.08 8.62 20.48
C ASN A 187 -6.09 9.05 19.41
N ASN A 188 -6.89 10.08 19.71
CA ASN A 188 -7.97 10.56 18.86
C ASN A 188 -7.68 11.93 18.25
N GLU A 189 -6.61 12.65 18.65
CA GLU A 189 -6.22 13.94 18.07
C GLU A 189 -5.94 13.85 16.57
N ASN A 190 -5.00 12.97 16.18
CA ASN A 190 -4.69 12.62 14.81
C ASN A 190 -4.84 11.12 14.62
N LEU A 191 -5.83 10.70 13.83
CA LEU A 191 -6.12 9.29 13.63
C LEU A 191 -4.95 8.52 13.01
N PHE A 192 -4.02 9.14 12.28
CA PHE A 192 -2.84 8.46 11.71
C PHE A 192 -1.63 8.42 12.64
N HIS A 193 -1.71 9.11 13.78
CA HIS A 193 -0.64 9.18 14.76
C HIS A 193 -1.18 8.87 16.16
N PRO A 194 -1.67 7.62 16.38
CA PRO A 194 -2.18 7.17 17.67
C PRO A 194 -1.17 7.36 18.79
N LYS A 195 -1.66 7.29 20.03
CA LYS A 195 -0.86 7.45 21.26
C LYS A 195 0.34 6.51 21.29
N GLU A 196 0.19 5.29 20.77
CA GLU A 196 1.28 4.32 20.68
C GLU A 196 2.41 4.72 19.71
N TYR A 197 2.24 5.77 18.91
CA TYR A 197 3.25 6.31 17.99
C TYR A 197 3.85 7.65 18.45
N GLN A 198 3.28 8.24 19.50
CA GLN A 198 3.68 9.54 20.00
C GLN A 198 4.93 9.47 20.89
N GLY A 199 5.66 10.58 20.95
CA GLY A 199 6.93 10.72 21.64
C GLY A 199 8.11 10.83 20.66
N LEU A 200 9.02 11.77 20.94
CA LEU A 200 10.16 12.15 20.07
C LEU A 200 11.02 10.96 19.61
N PHE A 201 11.00 9.84 20.35
CA PHE A 201 11.83 8.66 20.11
C PHE A 201 11.08 7.32 20.11
N ASN A 202 9.78 7.36 19.81
CA ASN A 202 8.95 6.16 19.80
C ASN A 202 9.24 5.28 18.58
N ILE A 203 10.12 4.29 18.76
CA ILE A 203 10.53 3.30 17.75
C ILE A 203 9.31 2.52 17.20
N ALA A 204 8.26 2.33 18.00
CA ALA A 204 7.03 1.67 17.58
C ALA A 204 6.26 2.54 16.57
N GLY A 205 6.26 3.87 16.71
CA GLY A 205 5.68 4.79 15.74
C GLY A 205 6.26 4.68 14.33
N PHE A 206 7.57 4.42 14.24
CA PHE A 206 8.26 4.23 12.96
C PHE A 206 8.10 2.82 12.37
N THR A 207 8.04 1.79 13.21
CA THR A 207 7.98 0.38 12.76
C THR A 207 6.56 -0.17 12.62
N LYS A 208 5.58 0.47 13.25
CA LYS A 208 4.17 0.04 13.28
C LYS A 208 3.20 1.06 12.71
N GLY A 209 3.67 2.21 12.21
CA GLY A 209 2.86 3.23 11.54
C GLY A 209 2.33 2.82 10.17
N TYR A 210 1.65 1.67 10.06
CA TYR A 210 1.32 0.99 8.79
C TYR A 210 0.40 1.82 7.88
N PHE A 211 -0.44 2.70 8.42
CA PHE A 211 -1.22 3.64 7.61
C PHE A 211 -0.34 4.58 6.77
N SER A 212 0.89 4.86 7.20
CA SER A 212 1.85 5.64 6.43
C SER A 212 2.32 4.93 5.14
N ASN A 213 2.15 3.61 5.04
CA ASN A 213 2.42 2.88 3.80
C ASN A 213 1.36 3.19 2.73
N TYR A 214 0.15 3.57 3.11
CA TYR A 214 -0.95 3.88 2.19
C TYR A 214 -0.94 5.32 1.70
N ARG A 215 -0.39 6.26 2.48
CA ARG A 215 0.68 7.12 1.96
C ARG A 215 0.46 7.80 0.61
N LYS A 216 1.05 7.13 -0.39
CA LYS A 216 1.25 7.60 -1.76
C LYS A 216 0.06 7.27 -2.68
N ILE A 217 -0.92 6.52 -2.20
CA ILE A 217 -2.12 6.16 -2.97
C ILE A 217 -3.09 7.35 -2.93
N THR A 218 -3.07 8.18 -3.98
CA THR A 218 -3.91 9.38 -4.09
C THR A 218 -5.38 8.99 -4.21
N GLY A 219 -6.27 9.61 -3.45
CA GLY A 219 -7.72 9.33 -3.43
C GLY A 219 -8.16 8.28 -2.42
N LEU A 220 -7.25 7.49 -1.84
CA LEU A 220 -7.63 6.43 -0.90
C LEU A 220 -8.23 6.98 0.40
N PHE A 221 -7.61 8.01 1.00
CA PHE A 221 -8.11 8.60 2.24
C PHE A 221 -9.39 9.40 1.99
N SER A 222 -9.51 9.99 0.80
CA SER A 222 -10.77 10.60 0.34
C SER A 222 -11.89 9.56 0.20
N ALA A 223 -11.58 8.35 -0.31
CA ALA A 223 -12.54 7.25 -0.39
C ALA A 223 -12.95 6.73 1.00
N ILE A 224 -12.01 6.64 1.94
CA ILE A 224 -12.30 6.34 3.36
C ILE A 224 -13.26 7.39 3.94
N ALA A 225 -12.98 8.68 3.70
CA ALA A 225 -13.86 9.76 4.13
C ALA A 225 -15.26 9.66 3.52
N GLY A 226 -15.36 9.29 2.24
CA GLY A 226 -16.63 9.03 1.57
C GLY A 226 -17.45 7.94 2.23
N LYS A 227 -16.83 6.79 2.58
CA LYS A 227 -17.52 5.70 3.30
C LYS A 227 -17.96 6.13 4.70
N ALA A 228 -17.14 6.88 5.43
CA ALA A 228 -17.52 7.42 6.73
C ALA A 228 -18.71 8.40 6.63
N LYS A 229 -18.73 9.28 5.63
CA LYS A 229 -19.87 10.18 5.36
C LYS A 229 -21.15 9.43 5.04
N ALA A 230 -21.07 8.30 4.35
CA ALA A 230 -22.23 7.46 4.05
C ALA A 230 -22.76 6.73 5.30
N LEU A 231 -21.90 6.41 6.27
CA LEU A 231 -22.29 5.76 7.52
C LEU A 231 -22.96 6.73 8.52
N ILE A 232 -22.47 7.97 8.62
CA ILE A 232 -22.99 8.98 9.57
C ILE A 232 -24.52 9.13 9.57
N PRO A 233 -25.22 9.30 8.42
CA PRO A 233 -26.67 9.53 8.43
C PRO A 233 -27.51 8.32 8.81
N VAL A 234 -26.92 7.11 8.81
CA VAL A 234 -27.62 5.85 9.13
C VAL A 234 -27.27 5.30 10.52
N VAL A 235 -26.51 6.07 11.31
CA VAL A 235 -26.20 5.74 12.71
C VAL A 235 -26.49 6.93 13.62
N ASP A 236 -27.00 6.65 14.80
CA ASP A 236 -27.12 7.61 15.90
C ASP A 236 -26.55 7.00 17.19
N ASP A 237 -26.38 7.84 18.22
CA ASP A 237 -25.74 7.41 19.46
C ASP A 237 -26.53 6.31 20.17
N GLU A 238 -27.87 6.30 20.07
CA GLU A 238 -28.71 5.28 20.71
C GLU A 238 -28.57 3.92 20.01
N LEU A 239 -28.58 3.90 18.67
CA LEU A 239 -28.31 2.70 17.88
C LEU A 239 -26.91 2.16 18.17
N LEU A 240 -25.89 3.03 18.25
CA LEU A 240 -24.53 2.62 18.55
C LEU A 240 -24.41 2.05 19.97
N LYS A 241 -25.06 2.65 20.97
CA LYS A 241 -25.11 2.11 22.34
C LYS A 241 -25.81 0.75 22.36
N GLU A 242 -26.90 0.60 21.62
CA GLU A 242 -27.63 -0.67 21.49
C GLU A 242 -26.74 -1.76 20.87
N ILE A 243 -25.97 -1.42 19.83
CA ILE A 243 -24.99 -2.32 19.20
C ILE A 243 -23.94 -2.76 20.22
N VAL A 244 -23.29 -1.82 20.92
CA VAL A 244 -22.25 -2.13 21.91
C VAL A 244 -22.81 -3.01 23.04
N SER A 245 -23.99 -2.67 23.55
CA SER A 245 -24.67 -3.46 24.57
C SER A 245 -25.00 -4.87 24.09
N THR A 246 -25.46 -5.01 22.84
CA THR A 246 -25.74 -6.31 22.21
C THR A 246 -24.48 -7.16 22.12
N VAL A 247 -23.36 -6.56 21.73
CA VAL A 247 -22.06 -7.25 21.65
C VAL A 247 -21.63 -7.77 23.02
N LEU A 248 -21.65 -6.92 24.06
CA LEU A 248 -21.24 -7.31 25.42
C LEU A 248 -22.14 -8.42 26.00
N LYS A 249 -23.44 -8.40 25.67
CA LYS A 249 -24.39 -9.45 26.08
C LYS A 249 -24.14 -10.80 25.42
N LYS A 250 -23.53 -10.83 24.22
CA LYS A 250 -23.17 -12.06 23.50
C LYS A 250 -21.87 -12.69 24.00
N MET A 251 -21.00 -11.93 24.64
CA MET A 251 -19.73 -12.45 25.15
C MET A 251 -19.97 -13.36 26.37
N PRO A 252 -19.20 -14.45 26.54
CA PRO A 252 -19.32 -15.31 27.71
C PRO A 252 -19.05 -14.55 29.01
N ALA A 253 -19.87 -14.78 30.04
CA ALA A 253 -19.80 -14.04 31.31
C ALA A 253 -18.46 -14.22 32.04
N ASN A 254 -17.84 -15.39 31.91
CA ASN A 254 -16.56 -15.75 32.50
C ASN A 254 -15.38 -15.61 31.52
N LEU A 255 -15.53 -14.88 30.40
CA LEU A 255 -14.45 -14.68 29.43
C LEU A 255 -13.26 -13.93 30.03
N ILE A 256 -13.52 -12.98 30.94
CA ILE A 256 -12.51 -12.15 31.60
C ILE A 256 -12.68 -12.21 33.12
N ASP A 257 -11.58 -12.30 33.85
CA ASP A 257 -11.55 -12.15 35.30
C ASP A 257 -11.44 -10.67 35.71
N ASP A 258 -11.52 -10.38 37.02
CA ASP A 258 -11.49 -9.01 37.52
C ASP A 258 -10.17 -8.30 37.19
N ARG A 259 -9.05 -9.01 37.26
CA ARG A 259 -7.73 -8.47 36.90
C ARG A 259 -7.66 -8.09 35.42
N THR A 260 -8.10 -8.98 34.53
CA THR A 260 -8.14 -8.74 33.09
C THR A 260 -9.06 -7.57 32.77
N ARG A 261 -10.17 -7.42 33.51
CA ARG A 261 -11.09 -6.28 33.36
C ARG A 261 -10.43 -4.94 33.71
N GLU A 262 -9.67 -4.90 34.80
CA GLU A 262 -8.87 -3.72 35.15
C GLU A 262 -7.82 -3.41 34.07
N ASP A 263 -7.06 -4.41 33.65
CA ASP A 263 -6.05 -4.28 32.58
C ASP A 263 -6.67 -3.81 31.26
N LEU A 264 -7.88 -4.30 30.93
CA LEU A 264 -8.64 -3.89 29.76
C LEU A 264 -9.13 -2.44 29.88
N SER A 265 -9.55 -1.98 31.06
CA SER A 265 -9.95 -0.57 31.24
C SER A 265 -8.81 0.39 30.92
N VAL A 266 -7.57 0.03 31.28
CA VAL A 266 -6.35 0.76 30.94
C VAL A 266 -6.00 0.59 29.46
N TYR A 267 -6.04 -0.64 28.93
CA TYR A 267 -5.77 -0.94 27.53
C TYR A 267 -6.68 -0.17 26.58
N LEU A 268 -7.98 -0.10 26.91
CA LEU A 268 -8.97 0.66 26.16
C LEU A 268 -8.84 2.16 26.39
N GLY A 269 -8.32 2.60 27.55
CA GLY A 269 -8.37 4.00 27.96
C GLY A 269 -9.78 4.48 28.29
N ILE A 270 -10.66 3.56 28.75
CA ILE A 270 -12.05 3.85 29.11
C ILE A 270 -12.29 3.35 30.55
N PRO A 271 -12.23 4.25 31.56
CA PRO A 271 -12.32 3.85 32.96
C PRO A 271 -13.61 3.12 33.33
N SER A 272 -14.74 3.45 32.70
CA SER A 272 -16.03 2.81 32.98
C SER A 272 -16.04 1.30 32.65
N PHE A 273 -15.09 0.80 31.86
CA PHE A 273 -14.95 -0.62 31.59
C PHE A 273 -14.65 -1.46 32.84
N CYS A 274 -14.03 -0.90 33.88
CA CYS A 274 -13.68 -1.64 35.10
C CYS A 274 -14.91 -2.19 35.85
N LYS A 275 -16.11 -1.65 35.56
CA LYS A 275 -17.38 -2.08 36.15
C LYS A 275 -18.26 -2.90 35.20
N VAL A 276 -17.78 -3.17 33.98
CA VAL A 276 -18.53 -3.94 32.99
C VAL A 276 -18.42 -5.42 33.29
N GLY A 277 -19.54 -6.09 33.48
CA GLY A 277 -19.58 -7.54 33.34
C GLY A 277 -20.11 -7.94 31.96
N LEU A 278 -19.85 -9.19 31.56
CA LEU A 278 -20.24 -9.73 30.25
C LEU A 278 -21.45 -10.68 30.37
N GLY A 279 -22.23 -10.83 29.30
CA GLY A 279 -23.43 -11.68 29.27
C GLY A 279 -24.76 -10.93 29.46
N SER A 280 -25.87 -11.67 29.52
CA SER A 280 -27.21 -11.14 29.16
C SER A 280 -27.92 -10.26 30.21
N ASN A 281 -27.41 -10.11 31.45
CA ASN A 281 -28.15 -9.53 32.59
C ASN A 281 -27.37 -8.47 33.39
N LEU A 282 -26.54 -7.67 32.74
CA LEU A 282 -25.64 -6.72 33.40
C LEU A 282 -25.83 -5.30 32.86
N ASN A 283 -25.56 -4.31 33.73
CA ASN A 283 -25.64 -2.90 33.34
C ASN A 283 -24.38 -2.50 32.57
N HIS A 284 -24.51 -2.27 31.26
CA HIS A 284 -23.42 -1.84 30.38
C HIS A 284 -23.45 -0.34 30.06
N GLU A 285 -24.46 0.39 30.54
CA GLU A 285 -24.78 1.74 30.04
C GLU A 285 -23.60 2.72 30.16
N PRO A 286 -22.88 2.84 31.30
CA PRO A 286 -21.80 3.83 31.39
C PRO A 286 -20.68 3.60 30.38
N PHE A 287 -20.31 2.34 30.18
CA PHE A 287 -19.30 1.97 29.18
C PHE A 287 -19.81 2.14 27.75
N CYS A 288 -21.07 1.78 27.47
CA CYS A 288 -21.65 1.99 26.15
C CYS A 288 -21.62 3.48 25.77
N THR A 289 -21.99 4.35 26.70
CA THR A 289 -21.97 5.80 26.50
C THR A 289 -20.54 6.31 26.26
N ASP A 290 -19.57 5.96 27.11
CA ASP A 290 -18.17 6.39 26.93
C ASP A 290 -17.56 5.87 25.62
N PHE A 291 -17.81 4.61 25.29
CA PHE A 291 -17.30 3.99 24.07
C PHE A 291 -17.89 4.63 22.82
N VAL A 292 -19.21 4.89 22.80
CA VAL A 292 -19.89 5.52 21.67
C VAL A 292 -19.44 6.96 21.48
N ASN A 293 -19.20 7.72 22.56
CA ASN A 293 -18.64 9.06 22.46
C ASN A 293 -17.30 9.07 21.69
N VAL A 294 -16.42 8.11 21.96
CA VAL A 294 -15.15 7.94 21.24
C VAL A 294 -15.39 7.48 19.79
N LEU A 295 -16.29 6.53 19.57
CA LEU A 295 -16.61 6.01 18.24
C LEU A 295 -17.18 7.10 17.32
N THR A 296 -18.14 7.89 17.80
CA THR A 296 -18.75 9.02 17.11
C THR A 296 -17.72 10.11 16.82
N LEU A 297 -16.84 10.43 17.77
CA LEU A 297 -15.71 11.35 17.57
C LEU A 297 -14.80 10.89 16.43
N ARG A 298 -14.42 9.61 16.43
CA ARG A 298 -13.56 9.01 15.39
C ARG A 298 -14.26 9.01 14.04
N LEU A 299 -15.54 8.63 13.97
CA LEU A 299 -16.33 8.64 12.74
C LEU A 299 -16.41 10.05 12.11
N ALA A 300 -16.64 11.08 12.93
CA ALA A 300 -16.66 12.47 12.49
C ALA A 300 -15.29 12.93 11.95
N LYS A 301 -14.19 12.45 12.54
CA LYS A 301 -12.82 12.71 12.04
C LYS A 301 -12.53 11.96 10.74
N LEU A 302 -12.98 10.71 10.61
CA LEU A 302 -12.85 9.92 9.39
C LEU A 302 -13.51 10.61 8.19
N ALA A 303 -14.71 11.15 8.38
CA ALA A 303 -15.45 11.89 7.34
C ALA A 303 -14.71 13.15 6.83
N LYS A 304 -13.68 13.61 7.54
CA LYS A 304 -12.87 14.79 7.18
C LYS A 304 -11.48 14.43 6.66
N LEU A 305 -11.17 13.14 6.50
CA LEU A 305 -9.86 12.72 5.98
C LEU A 305 -9.62 13.25 4.57
N ARG A 306 -8.35 13.53 4.31
CA ARG A 306 -7.80 13.96 3.01
C ARG A 306 -6.52 13.18 2.76
N ASP A 307 -6.08 13.18 1.51
CA ASP A 307 -4.83 12.51 1.17
C ASP A 307 -3.65 13.14 1.89
N LEU A 308 -2.76 12.27 2.38
CA LEU A 308 -1.55 12.67 3.09
C LEU A 308 -0.48 13.26 2.15
N SER A 309 -0.61 13.07 0.84
CA SER A 309 0.35 13.52 -0.16
C SER A 309 -0.34 13.84 -1.50
N PRO A 310 -0.68 15.10 -1.80
CA PRO A 310 -1.55 15.47 -2.93
C PRO A 310 -0.87 15.58 -4.31
N LYS A 311 0.37 15.08 -4.50
CA LYS A 311 1.21 15.40 -5.68
C LYS A 311 1.65 14.21 -6.55
N GLN A 312 0.87 13.14 -6.70
CA GLN A 312 1.25 12.00 -7.55
C GLN A 312 0.11 11.51 -8.46
N ASN A 313 0.46 11.04 -9.66
CA ASN A 313 -0.47 10.49 -10.68
C ASN A 313 -1.00 9.08 -10.34
N ASN A 314 -0.75 8.57 -9.13
CA ASN A 314 -1.09 7.19 -8.74
C ASN A 314 -2.45 7.16 -8.04
N LEU A 315 -3.50 7.27 -8.85
CA LEU A 315 -4.88 7.35 -8.39
C LEU A 315 -5.39 6.02 -7.83
N TYR A 316 -6.12 6.08 -6.73
CA TYR A 316 -6.90 5.00 -6.17
C TYR A 316 -8.07 4.70 -7.10
N ARG A 317 -8.09 3.49 -7.67
CA ARG A 317 -9.07 3.04 -8.67
C ARG A 317 -9.82 1.82 -8.14
N SER A 318 -10.56 2.00 -7.05
CA SER A 318 -11.49 0.96 -6.58
C SER A 318 -12.76 1.01 -7.40
N ILE A 319 -13.30 -0.17 -7.71
CA ILE A 319 -14.67 -0.29 -8.21
C ILE A 319 -15.62 0.27 -7.12
N SER A 320 -16.55 1.16 -7.50
CA SER A 320 -17.60 1.64 -6.60
C SER A 320 -18.67 0.55 -6.42
N SER A 321 -19.44 0.64 -5.33
CA SER A 321 -20.58 -0.25 -5.09
C SER A 321 -21.65 -0.10 -6.16
N GLU A 322 -21.87 1.11 -6.69
CA GLU A 322 -22.77 1.34 -7.81
C GLU A 322 -22.22 0.68 -9.09
N ASN A 323 -20.91 0.78 -9.34
CA ASN A 323 -20.28 0.21 -10.51
C ASN A 323 -20.26 -1.33 -10.47
N LEU A 324 -20.18 -2.01 -9.31
CA LEU A 324 -20.31 -3.48 -9.24
C LEU A 324 -21.66 -3.99 -9.78
N THR A 325 -22.73 -3.21 -9.61
CA THR A 325 -24.04 -3.46 -10.25
C THR A 325 -24.14 -2.93 -11.67
N GLN A 326 -23.35 -1.90 -12.03
CA GLN A 326 -23.32 -1.28 -13.36
C GLN A 326 -22.40 -2.00 -14.36
N TYR A 327 -21.41 -2.75 -13.87
CA TYR A 327 -20.51 -3.62 -14.64
C TYR A 327 -21.21 -4.89 -15.18
N MET A 328 -22.51 -5.02 -14.94
CA MET A 328 -23.36 -6.07 -15.50
C MET A 328 -24.32 -5.57 -16.59
N ASP A 329 -24.29 -4.27 -16.94
CA ASP A 329 -25.17 -3.69 -17.97
C ASP A 329 -24.34 -3.07 -19.11
N LEU A 330 -24.62 -3.45 -20.36
CA LEU A 330 -23.92 -2.98 -21.56
C LEU A 330 -24.48 -1.65 -22.07
N SER A 331 -24.99 -0.81 -21.16
CA SER A 331 -25.51 0.51 -21.49
C SER A 331 -24.37 1.48 -21.87
N VAL A 332 -24.72 2.46 -22.71
CA VAL A 332 -23.78 3.50 -23.15
C VAL A 332 -23.74 4.61 -22.10
N HIS A 333 -22.56 4.85 -21.52
CA HIS A 333 -22.32 5.88 -20.52
C HIS A 333 -21.84 7.16 -21.21
N THR A 334 -22.70 8.16 -21.32
CA THR A 334 -22.46 9.39 -22.10
C THR A 334 -21.30 10.24 -21.57
N ASP A 335 -20.89 10.02 -20.32
CA ASP A 335 -19.79 10.68 -19.63
C ASP A 335 -18.42 9.99 -19.84
N LEU A 336 -18.39 8.82 -20.47
CA LEU A 336 -17.17 8.08 -20.73
C LEU A 336 -16.63 8.27 -22.17
N PRO A 337 -15.31 8.39 -22.33
CA PRO A 337 -14.67 8.26 -23.64
C PRO A 337 -14.91 6.88 -24.26
N PHE A 338 -15.04 6.83 -25.59
CA PHE A 338 -15.30 5.59 -26.32
C PHE A 338 -14.34 4.43 -25.99
N PRO A 339 -13.01 4.61 -25.87
CA PRO A 339 -12.12 3.51 -25.48
C PRO A 339 -12.42 2.96 -24.08
N ASP A 340 -12.75 3.84 -23.13
CA ASP A 340 -13.07 3.45 -21.76
C ASP A 340 -14.41 2.69 -21.71
N GLN A 341 -15.39 3.10 -22.53
CA GLN A 341 -16.66 2.38 -22.72
C GLN A 341 -16.43 0.95 -23.23
N LEU A 342 -15.56 0.77 -24.24
CA LEU A 342 -15.26 -0.55 -24.80
C LEU A 342 -14.48 -1.45 -23.83
N ASP A 343 -13.56 -0.89 -23.04
CA ASP A 343 -12.84 -1.63 -22.01
C ASP A 343 -13.80 -2.12 -20.89
N ILE A 344 -14.79 -1.30 -20.52
CA ILE A 344 -15.85 -1.71 -19.58
C ILE A 344 -16.65 -2.87 -20.15
N TRP A 345 -17.06 -2.79 -21.43
CA TRP A 345 -17.81 -3.85 -22.08
C TRP A 345 -17.02 -5.16 -22.24
N LEU A 346 -15.73 -5.08 -22.58
CA LEU A 346 -14.86 -6.25 -22.63
C LEU A 346 -14.82 -6.99 -21.30
N GLN A 347 -14.81 -6.24 -20.19
CA GLN A 347 -14.82 -6.79 -18.83
C GLN A 347 -16.20 -7.35 -18.44
N GLY A 348 -17.29 -6.70 -18.87
CA GLY A 348 -18.67 -7.14 -18.59
C GLY A 348 -19.10 -8.40 -19.37
N LEU A 349 -18.69 -8.52 -20.63
CA LEU A 349 -19.10 -9.62 -21.53
C LEU A 349 -18.61 -11.02 -21.11
N GLY A 350 -17.65 -11.11 -20.19
CA GLY A 350 -17.22 -12.38 -19.59
C GLY A 350 -18.36 -13.10 -18.83
N HIS A 351 -19.41 -12.38 -18.43
CA HIS A 351 -20.43 -12.84 -17.50
C HIS A 351 -21.87 -12.79 -18.05
N CYS A 352 -22.10 -12.27 -19.26
CA CYS A 352 -23.44 -12.15 -19.86
C CYS A 352 -23.88 -13.44 -20.57
N GLN A 353 -25.07 -13.95 -20.23
CA GLN A 353 -25.78 -15.04 -20.95
C GLN A 353 -27.22 -14.64 -21.36
N GLY A 354 -27.50 -13.37 -21.65
CA GLY A 354 -28.85 -12.91 -21.98
C GLY A 354 -28.91 -11.86 -23.08
N ASP A 355 -30.13 -11.52 -23.51
CA ASP A 355 -30.45 -10.47 -24.48
C ASP A 355 -30.20 -9.08 -23.87
N PHE A 356 -29.13 -8.44 -24.34
CA PHE A 356 -28.70 -7.11 -23.92
C PHE A 356 -28.51 -6.13 -25.08
N PHE A 357 -28.54 -6.62 -26.32
CA PHE A 357 -28.27 -5.80 -27.50
C PHE A 357 -29.37 -4.75 -27.71
N ASP A 358 -30.62 -5.10 -27.45
CA ASP A 358 -31.80 -4.21 -27.40
C ASP A 358 -31.63 -2.97 -26.53
N LYS A 359 -30.87 -3.08 -25.42
CA LYS A 359 -30.68 -2.02 -24.44
C LYS A 359 -29.55 -1.05 -24.80
N ILE A 360 -28.74 -1.36 -25.81
CA ILE A 360 -27.63 -0.51 -26.22
C ILE A 360 -28.16 0.67 -27.02
N ASN A 361 -27.98 1.89 -26.51
CA ASN A 361 -28.29 3.11 -27.25
C ASN A 361 -27.27 3.34 -28.38
N LEU A 362 -27.52 2.72 -29.54
CA LEU A 362 -26.61 2.73 -30.69
C LEU A 362 -26.27 4.15 -31.17
N ALA A 363 -27.24 5.06 -31.17
CA ALA A 363 -27.04 6.44 -31.61
C ALA A 363 -26.01 7.19 -30.74
N GLU A 364 -26.06 7.00 -29.42
CA GLU A 364 -25.09 7.63 -28.52
C GLU A 364 -23.71 6.96 -28.61
N LEU A 365 -23.65 5.65 -28.82
CA LEU A 365 -22.39 4.95 -29.08
C LEU A 365 -21.69 5.46 -30.33
N ILE A 366 -22.45 5.68 -31.42
CA ILE A 366 -21.93 6.22 -32.69
C ILE A 366 -21.39 7.64 -32.48
N LYS A 367 -22.07 8.45 -31.69
CA LYS A 367 -21.61 9.81 -31.36
C LYS A 367 -20.30 9.80 -30.58
N GLN A 368 -20.15 8.90 -29.60
CA GLN A 368 -18.88 8.69 -28.90
C GLN A 368 -17.76 8.22 -29.84
N PHE A 369 -18.08 7.29 -30.75
CA PHE A 369 -17.15 6.81 -31.75
C PHE A 369 -16.69 7.90 -32.71
N HIS A 370 -17.59 8.76 -33.21
CA HIS A 370 -17.20 9.87 -34.07
C HIS A 370 -16.29 10.85 -33.35
N PHE A 371 -16.59 11.19 -32.10
CA PHE A 371 -15.71 12.03 -31.29
C PHE A 371 -14.32 11.40 -31.12
N PHE A 372 -14.27 10.10 -30.82
CA PHE A 372 -13.02 9.36 -30.71
C PHE A 372 -12.23 9.31 -32.02
N LYS A 373 -12.90 9.01 -33.14
CA LYS A 373 -12.33 9.01 -34.49
C LYS A 373 -11.69 10.36 -34.82
N ASP A 374 -12.41 11.45 -34.59
CA ASP A 374 -11.93 12.81 -34.89
C ASP A 374 -10.70 13.17 -34.03
N VAL A 375 -10.70 12.78 -32.74
CA VAL A 375 -9.55 12.96 -31.86
C VAL A 375 -8.35 12.15 -32.33
N LEU A 376 -8.56 10.88 -32.70
CA LEU A 376 -7.49 9.97 -33.09
C LEU A 376 -6.82 10.39 -34.41
N ILE A 377 -7.63 10.76 -35.41
CA ILE A 377 -7.13 11.28 -36.69
C ILE A 377 -6.35 12.57 -36.47
N LYS A 378 -6.88 13.51 -35.66
CA LYS A 378 -6.18 14.76 -35.33
C LYS A 378 -4.84 14.54 -34.61
N GLN A 379 -4.74 13.52 -33.76
CA GLN A 379 -3.48 13.16 -33.12
C GLN A 379 -2.45 12.64 -34.13
N ALA A 380 -2.89 11.85 -35.11
CA ALA A 380 -2.04 11.37 -36.19
C ALA A 380 -1.54 12.53 -37.09
N GLU A 381 -2.42 13.47 -37.45
CA GLU A 381 -2.05 14.69 -38.21
C GLU A 381 -0.96 15.50 -37.49
N LEU A 382 -1.10 15.67 -36.17
CA LEU A 382 -0.10 16.39 -35.37
C LEU A 382 1.27 15.72 -35.38
N LEU A 383 1.31 14.38 -35.40
CA LEU A 383 2.56 13.62 -35.46
C LEU A 383 3.21 13.71 -36.85
N ASP A 384 2.40 13.69 -37.90
CA ASP A 384 2.89 13.80 -39.27
C ASP A 384 3.51 15.19 -39.51
N HIS A 385 2.85 16.25 -39.02
CA HIS A 385 3.41 17.61 -39.02
C HIS A 385 4.73 17.73 -38.24
N GLN A 386 4.85 17.07 -37.08
CA GLN A 386 6.09 17.07 -36.30
C GLN A 386 7.23 16.32 -37.00
N THR A 387 6.91 15.23 -37.69
CA THR A 387 7.88 14.40 -38.42
C THR A 387 8.35 15.09 -39.70
N SER A 388 7.45 15.78 -40.41
CA SER A 388 7.76 16.60 -41.58
C SER A 388 8.68 17.80 -41.24
N LEU A 389 8.50 18.45 -40.08
CA LEU A 389 9.35 19.55 -39.63
C LEU A 389 10.80 19.14 -39.30
N LEU A 390 11.04 17.87 -38.98
CA LEU A 390 12.37 17.32 -38.69
C LEU A 390 13.13 16.91 -39.95
N ASN A 391 12.43 16.51 -41.01
CA ASN A 391 13.02 16.09 -42.28
C ASN A 391 12.98 17.23 -43.31
N LYS A 392 13.93 18.16 -43.22
CA LYS A 392 14.14 19.18 -44.27
C LYS A 392 14.81 18.57 -45.51
N GLU A 393 14.07 17.82 -46.31
CA GLU A 393 14.38 17.64 -47.73
C GLU A 393 13.11 17.68 -48.58
N ASN A 394 13.25 18.31 -49.74
CA ASN A 394 12.23 18.73 -50.69
C ASN A 394 11.17 17.66 -51.02
N ASN A 395 9.90 18.00 -50.85
CA ASN A 395 8.98 18.32 -51.95
C ASN A 395 7.59 18.62 -51.36
N HIS A 396 6.97 19.69 -51.83
CA HIS A 396 5.52 19.87 -51.71
C HIS A 396 4.85 18.75 -52.53
N ALA A 397 4.62 17.59 -51.91
CA ALA A 397 3.84 16.51 -52.46
C ALA A 397 2.73 16.18 -51.45
N GLU A 398 1.52 16.63 -51.77
CA GLU A 398 0.21 16.10 -51.34
C GLU A 398 0.17 15.32 -50.01
N ALA A 399 0.33 16.00 -48.87
CA ALA A 399 0.28 15.37 -47.54
C ALA A 399 -1.08 15.54 -46.82
N ILE A 400 -2.19 15.56 -47.56
CA ILE A 400 -3.55 15.69 -47.00
C ILE A 400 -4.48 14.76 -47.78
N ASN A 401 -4.34 13.44 -47.63
CA ASN A 401 -5.35 12.50 -48.16
C ASN A 401 -5.77 11.47 -47.11
N GLU A 402 -4.85 11.02 -46.26
CA GLU A 402 -5.09 9.93 -45.32
C GLU A 402 -6.11 10.28 -44.25
N SER A 403 -6.02 11.48 -43.66
CA SER A 403 -7.02 11.98 -42.71
C SER A 403 -8.42 12.03 -43.33
N GLU A 404 -8.54 12.64 -44.51
CA GLU A 404 -9.83 12.78 -45.22
C GLU A 404 -10.39 11.41 -45.63
N LEU A 405 -9.53 10.50 -46.10
CA LEU A 405 -9.88 9.12 -46.43
C LEU A 405 -10.41 8.36 -45.21
N LEU A 406 -9.73 8.43 -44.06
CA LEU A 406 -10.17 7.76 -42.83
C LEU A 406 -11.46 8.39 -42.28
N HIS A 407 -11.62 9.71 -42.37
CA HIS A 407 -12.88 10.37 -42.06
C HIS A 407 -14.01 9.85 -42.96
N GLN A 408 -13.80 9.70 -44.27
CA GLN A 408 -14.80 9.18 -45.18
C GLN A 408 -15.12 7.70 -44.90
N LEU A 409 -14.11 6.86 -44.71
CA LEU A 409 -14.27 5.41 -44.55
C LEU A 409 -14.97 5.03 -43.25
N PHE A 410 -14.70 5.74 -42.16
CA PHE A 410 -15.17 5.36 -40.83
C PHE A 410 -16.28 6.27 -40.29
N THR A 411 -16.95 7.04 -41.16
CA THR A 411 -18.17 7.76 -40.78
C THR A 411 -19.40 6.87 -40.89
N LEU A 412 -20.22 6.89 -39.84
CA LEU A 412 -21.46 6.13 -39.72
C LEU A 412 -22.64 7.10 -39.64
N ASN A 413 -23.78 6.74 -40.21
CA ASN A 413 -25.07 7.39 -39.95
C ASN A 413 -25.54 7.05 -38.52
N THR A 414 -26.56 7.74 -38.01
CA THR A 414 -27.09 7.53 -36.65
C THR A 414 -27.69 6.14 -36.42
N ASP A 415 -28.05 5.43 -37.48
CA ASP A 415 -28.53 4.05 -37.48
C ASP A 415 -27.38 3.01 -37.55
N GLY A 416 -26.13 3.47 -37.59
CA GLY A 416 -24.96 2.60 -37.68
C GLY A 416 -24.66 2.09 -39.08
N THR A 417 -25.31 2.61 -40.13
CA THR A 417 -24.95 2.30 -41.52
C THR A 417 -23.74 3.13 -41.97
N PRO A 418 -22.84 2.60 -42.85
CA PRO A 418 -21.73 3.37 -43.38
C PRO A 418 -22.22 4.56 -44.20
N ALA A 419 -21.70 5.76 -43.92
CA ALA A 419 -22.06 6.98 -44.66
C ALA A 419 -21.42 7.00 -46.06
N PHE A 420 -20.29 6.31 -46.24
CA PHE A 420 -19.60 6.18 -47.52
C PHE A 420 -19.92 4.84 -48.19
N ASN A 421 -20.34 4.90 -49.46
CA ASN A 421 -20.79 3.77 -50.27
C ASN A 421 -20.26 3.80 -51.72
N GLY A 422 -19.21 4.60 -51.98
CA GLY A 422 -18.58 4.74 -53.30
C GLY A 422 -17.40 3.78 -53.56
N PRO A 423 -17.01 3.58 -54.83
CA PRO A 423 -15.79 2.86 -55.16
C PRO A 423 -14.56 3.67 -54.74
N LEU A 424 -13.72 3.08 -53.89
CA LEU A 424 -12.41 3.64 -53.54
C LEU A 424 -11.53 3.67 -54.81
N SER A 425 -11.15 4.86 -55.27
CA SER A 425 -10.11 5.01 -56.29
C SER A 425 -8.80 4.44 -55.76
N ARG A 426 -8.43 3.22 -56.18
CA ARG A 426 -7.18 2.51 -55.85
C ARG A 426 -5.90 3.18 -56.36
N SER A 427 -5.90 4.49 -56.66
CA SER A 427 -4.71 5.21 -57.12
C SER A 427 -3.90 5.86 -55.99
N MET A 428 -4.19 5.54 -54.73
CA MET A 428 -3.47 6.09 -53.57
C MET A 428 -2.44 5.05 -53.11
N GLN A 429 -1.17 5.40 -53.25
CA GLN A 429 -0.02 4.59 -52.86
C GLN A 429 -0.14 4.20 -51.37
N LYS A 430 0.32 2.99 -51.01
CA LYS A 430 0.37 2.52 -49.61
C LYS A 430 0.93 3.62 -48.70
N PRO A 431 0.36 3.82 -47.49
CA PRO A 431 0.76 4.90 -46.60
C PRO A 431 2.27 4.84 -46.31
N ILE A 432 2.93 5.99 -46.49
CA ILE A 432 4.38 6.15 -46.33
C ILE A 432 4.78 6.04 -44.84
N ALA A 433 3.85 6.28 -43.92
CA ALA A 433 4.11 6.26 -42.48
C ALA A 433 3.36 5.14 -41.73
N THR A 434 4.05 4.44 -40.83
CA THR A 434 3.54 3.28 -40.09
C THR A 434 2.38 3.60 -39.15
N HIS A 435 2.30 4.83 -38.63
CA HIS A 435 1.29 5.24 -37.66
C HIS A 435 -0.11 5.35 -38.27
N TRP A 436 -0.25 5.76 -39.53
CA TRP A 436 -1.55 5.81 -40.22
C TRP A 436 -2.17 4.42 -40.39
N ASN A 437 -1.37 3.38 -40.64
CA ASN A 437 -1.86 2.00 -40.67
C ASN A 437 -2.38 1.53 -39.30
N ASP A 438 -1.76 1.98 -38.21
CA ASP A 438 -2.19 1.60 -36.86
C ASP A 438 -3.44 2.38 -36.42
N VAL A 439 -3.59 3.63 -36.85
CA VAL A 439 -4.84 4.40 -36.72
C VAL A 439 -5.97 3.73 -37.50
N GLU A 440 -5.73 3.35 -38.75
CA GLU A 440 -6.72 2.63 -39.59
C GLU A 440 -7.18 1.34 -38.92
N LYS A 441 -6.25 0.54 -38.36
CA LYS A 441 -6.60 -0.69 -37.62
C LYS A 441 -7.48 -0.41 -36.41
N VAL A 442 -7.16 0.61 -35.60
CA VAL A 442 -7.96 0.98 -34.43
C VAL A 442 -9.37 1.38 -34.87
N LEU A 443 -9.49 2.20 -35.93
CA LEU A 443 -10.78 2.65 -36.44
C LEU A 443 -11.58 1.50 -37.05
N ALA A 444 -10.93 0.59 -37.78
CA ALA A 444 -11.57 -0.58 -38.38
C ALA A 444 -12.14 -1.53 -37.33
N VAL A 445 -11.39 -1.82 -36.27
CA VAL A 445 -11.87 -2.69 -35.19
C VAL A 445 -13.00 -2.00 -34.40
N SER A 446 -12.88 -0.69 -34.12
CA SER A 446 -13.96 0.10 -33.49
C SER A 446 -15.24 0.10 -34.31
N PHE A 447 -15.10 0.24 -35.64
CA PHE A 447 -16.21 0.20 -36.58
C PHE A 447 -16.90 -1.17 -36.57
N ASN A 448 -16.12 -2.25 -36.54
CA ASN A 448 -16.66 -3.61 -36.49
C ASN A 448 -17.43 -3.89 -35.19
N VAL A 449 -17.03 -3.32 -34.04
CA VAL A 449 -17.81 -3.38 -32.80
C VAL A 449 -19.22 -2.81 -33.00
N ILE A 450 -19.31 -1.61 -33.58
CA ILE A 450 -20.59 -0.91 -33.79
C ILE A 450 -21.47 -1.67 -34.79
N VAL A 451 -20.88 -2.14 -35.90
CA VAL A 451 -21.61 -2.94 -36.89
C VAL A 451 -22.13 -4.24 -36.29
N THR A 452 -21.34 -4.91 -35.44
CA THR A 452 -21.76 -6.15 -34.77
C THR A 452 -22.96 -5.92 -33.86
N ILE A 453 -22.95 -4.81 -33.10
CA ILE A 453 -24.08 -4.42 -32.24
C ILE A 453 -25.32 -4.10 -33.08
N ARG A 454 -25.18 -3.33 -34.16
CA ARG A 454 -26.29 -3.01 -35.08
C ARG A 454 -26.91 -4.28 -35.66
N VAL A 455 -26.09 -5.19 -36.18
CA VAL A 455 -26.56 -6.46 -36.77
C VAL A 455 -27.25 -7.32 -35.71
N ALA A 456 -26.78 -7.31 -34.46
CA ALA A 456 -27.45 -8.01 -33.37
C ALA A 456 -28.83 -7.43 -33.06
N GLN A 457 -28.96 -6.10 -33.01
CA GLN A 457 -30.25 -5.42 -32.84
C GLN A 457 -31.21 -5.72 -34.00
N GLU A 458 -30.74 -5.69 -35.25
CA GLU A 458 -31.54 -6.03 -36.44
C GLU A 458 -31.96 -7.51 -36.46
N THR A 459 -31.12 -8.41 -35.92
CA THR A 459 -31.42 -9.85 -35.85
C THR A 459 -32.55 -10.14 -34.85
N GLU A 460 -32.70 -9.31 -33.83
CA GLU A 460 -33.74 -9.41 -32.81
C GLU A 460 -35.16 -9.26 -33.40
N ASP A 461 -35.30 -8.44 -34.44
CA ASP A 461 -36.57 -8.14 -35.13
C ASP A 461 -37.04 -9.24 -36.11
N THR A 462 -36.27 -10.31 -36.33
CA THR A 462 -36.64 -11.39 -37.27
C THR A 462 -37.64 -12.40 -36.66
N SER A 463 -38.28 -13.29 -37.43
CA SER A 463 -39.40 -14.14 -36.95
C SER A 463 -39.06 -15.61 -36.66
N ILE A 464 -37.78 -16.02 -36.66
CA ILE A 464 -37.37 -17.44 -36.55
C ILE A 464 -36.49 -17.68 -35.31
N GLU A 465 -37.08 -18.23 -34.24
CA GLU A 465 -36.51 -18.34 -32.89
C GLU A 465 -35.19 -19.15 -32.79
N HIS A 466 -35.09 -20.30 -33.47
CA HIS A 466 -33.88 -21.13 -33.43
C HIS A 466 -32.71 -20.55 -34.26
N ALA A 467 -33.00 -19.78 -35.31
CA ALA A 467 -31.97 -19.10 -36.09
C ALA A 467 -31.39 -17.90 -35.31
N LYS A 468 -32.21 -17.25 -34.48
CA LYS A 468 -31.79 -16.16 -33.60
C LYS A 468 -30.75 -16.60 -32.57
N GLU A 469 -31.00 -17.67 -31.83
CA GLU A 469 -30.08 -18.10 -30.76
C GLU A 469 -28.67 -18.39 -31.29
N TYR A 470 -28.57 -19.07 -32.44
CA TYR A 470 -27.29 -19.33 -33.10
C TYR A 470 -26.62 -18.05 -33.64
N ALA A 471 -27.39 -17.15 -34.24
CA ALA A 471 -26.89 -15.86 -34.74
C ALA A 471 -26.38 -14.98 -33.58
N PHE A 472 -27.14 -14.88 -32.49
CA PHE A 472 -26.74 -14.13 -31.28
C PHE A 472 -25.46 -14.68 -30.66
N LYS A 473 -25.33 -16.00 -30.54
CA LYS A 473 -24.10 -16.62 -30.03
C LYS A 473 -22.89 -16.29 -30.90
N THR A 474 -23.07 -16.26 -32.22
CA THR A 474 -22.02 -15.91 -33.18
C THR A 474 -21.64 -14.43 -33.07
N LEU A 475 -22.62 -13.53 -33.00
CA LEU A 475 -22.41 -12.09 -32.87
C LEU A 475 -21.80 -11.71 -31.52
N LEU A 476 -22.19 -12.39 -30.44
CA LEU A 476 -21.56 -12.25 -29.12
C LEU A 476 -20.09 -12.66 -29.15
N SER A 477 -19.77 -13.75 -29.84
CA SER A 477 -18.37 -14.20 -30.00
C SER A 477 -17.56 -13.19 -30.81
N ALA A 478 -18.12 -12.69 -31.92
CA ALA A 478 -17.48 -11.67 -32.76
C ALA A 478 -17.26 -10.36 -31.99
N LEU A 479 -18.24 -9.93 -31.19
CA LEU A 479 -18.13 -8.74 -30.35
C LEU A 479 -16.98 -8.88 -29.34
N LYS A 480 -16.87 -10.03 -28.66
CA LYS A 480 -15.76 -10.30 -27.73
C LYS A 480 -14.40 -10.24 -28.42
N GLU A 481 -14.29 -10.85 -29.59
CA GLU A 481 -13.07 -10.84 -30.39
C GLU A 481 -12.70 -9.42 -30.83
N HIS A 482 -13.66 -8.63 -31.30
CA HIS A 482 -13.43 -7.25 -31.70
C HIS A 482 -13.02 -6.37 -30.53
N LEU A 483 -13.64 -6.51 -29.35
CA LEU A 483 -13.27 -5.76 -28.15
C LEU A 483 -11.88 -6.12 -27.64
N THR A 484 -11.52 -7.41 -27.66
CA THR A 484 -10.17 -7.86 -27.29
C THR A 484 -9.14 -7.30 -28.28
N THR A 485 -9.43 -7.40 -29.58
CA THR A 485 -8.56 -6.86 -30.62
C THR A 485 -8.39 -5.35 -30.47
N PHE A 486 -9.49 -4.61 -30.19
CA PHE A 486 -9.47 -3.17 -29.97
C PHE A 486 -8.51 -2.80 -28.85
N HIS A 487 -8.64 -3.46 -27.69
CA HIS A 487 -7.78 -3.21 -26.53
C HIS A 487 -6.29 -3.38 -26.88
N GLU A 488 -5.95 -4.44 -27.60
CA GLU A 488 -4.57 -4.72 -28.02
C GLU A 488 -4.03 -3.67 -28.99
N VAL A 489 -4.78 -3.35 -30.06
CA VAL A 489 -4.31 -2.41 -31.10
C VAL A 489 -4.26 -0.97 -30.58
N TYR A 490 -5.23 -0.56 -29.75
CA TYR A 490 -5.28 0.78 -29.19
C TYR A 490 -4.14 1.01 -28.18
N LYS A 491 -3.89 0.05 -27.30
CA LYS A 491 -2.76 0.10 -26.35
C LYS A 491 -1.41 0.15 -27.06
N SER A 492 -1.27 -0.54 -28.19
CA SER A 492 -0.07 -0.47 -29.02
C SER A 492 0.12 0.93 -29.63
N LEU A 493 -0.94 1.51 -30.20
CA LEU A 493 -0.90 2.85 -30.79
C LEU A 493 -0.57 3.94 -29.75
N MET A 494 -1.20 3.90 -28.58
CA MET A 494 -0.94 4.88 -27.51
C MET A 494 0.52 4.85 -27.02
N LYS A 495 1.15 3.67 -26.96
CA LYS A 495 2.58 3.56 -26.65
C LYS A 495 3.45 4.24 -27.69
N GLN A 496 3.07 4.21 -28.97
CA GLN A 496 3.82 4.90 -30.02
C GLN A 496 3.71 6.43 -29.85
N PHE A 497 2.51 6.93 -29.52
CA PHE A 497 2.30 8.35 -29.22
C PHE A 497 3.12 8.82 -28.01
N ASP A 498 3.23 8.00 -26.96
CA ASP A 498 4.05 8.30 -25.78
C ASP A 498 5.55 8.31 -26.09
N VAL A 499 6.06 7.35 -26.86
CA VAL A 499 7.49 7.29 -27.21
C VAL A 499 7.91 8.48 -28.07
N LEU A 500 7.06 8.89 -29.03
CA LEU A 500 7.34 10.00 -29.94
C LEU A 500 7.30 11.37 -29.23
N SER A 501 6.37 11.57 -28.28
CA SER A 501 6.27 12.81 -27.49
C SER A 501 7.43 13.04 -26.52
N HIS A 502 8.10 11.98 -26.06
CA HIS A 502 9.28 12.10 -25.18
C HIS A 502 10.58 12.38 -25.94
N SER A 503 10.70 11.92 -27.19
CA SER A 503 11.91 12.11 -28.01
C SER A 503 12.15 13.56 -28.46
N SER A 504 11.11 14.41 -28.47
CA SER A 504 11.16 15.82 -28.86
C SER A 504 11.52 16.79 -27.71
N SER A 505 11.68 16.29 -26.47
CA SER A 505 11.96 17.11 -25.29
C SER A 505 13.46 17.28 -24.93
N THR A 506 14.36 16.56 -25.60
CA THR A 506 15.80 16.55 -25.28
C THR A 506 16.68 17.18 -26.37
N THR A 507 16.51 18.47 -26.67
CA THR A 507 17.62 19.34 -27.10
C THR A 507 17.20 20.81 -27.11
N ARG A 508 17.60 21.59 -26.09
CA ARG A 508 17.84 23.05 -26.21
C ARG A 508 18.87 23.49 -25.16
N PRO A 509 20.07 23.98 -25.54
CA PRO A 509 20.99 24.61 -24.61
C PRO A 509 20.56 26.06 -24.35
N LYS A 510 20.34 26.42 -23.07
CA LYS A 510 20.11 27.81 -22.65
C LYS A 510 21.44 28.53 -22.47
N ASN A 511 21.64 29.58 -23.25
CA ASN A 511 22.76 30.52 -23.15
C ASN A 511 22.78 31.24 -21.78
N LYS A 512 23.98 31.32 -21.18
CA LYS A 512 24.33 32.18 -20.04
C LYS A 512 25.02 33.45 -20.55
N LYS A 513 24.56 34.63 -20.10
CA LYS A 513 25.23 35.95 -19.96
C LYS A 513 24.11 36.88 -19.46
N GLN A 514 24.10 37.45 -18.25
CA GLN A 514 24.94 38.44 -17.56
C GLN A 514 24.56 38.30 -16.06
N GLN A 515 25.38 38.55 -15.04
CA GLN A 515 26.03 39.82 -14.70
C GLN A 515 27.02 39.52 -13.53
N LYS A 516 28.14 40.24 -13.49
CA LYS A 516 29.24 40.10 -12.53
C LYS A 516 29.49 41.49 -11.90
N ILE A 517 30.13 41.50 -10.71
CA ILE A 517 30.92 42.60 -10.07
C ILE A 517 30.05 43.54 -9.21
N GLU A 518 30.32 43.92 -7.94
CA GLU A 518 31.36 43.77 -6.87
C GLU A 518 30.62 44.14 -5.54
N GLU A 519 31.02 43.83 -4.29
CA GLU A 519 32.21 44.27 -3.55
C GLU A 519 32.42 43.44 -2.26
N SER A 520 33.67 43.43 -1.81
CA SER A 520 34.21 42.81 -0.60
C SER A 520 34.32 43.77 0.59
N LYS A 521 33.99 43.33 1.82
CA LYS A 521 34.90 43.23 3.00
C LYS A 521 34.14 43.10 4.34
N ILE A 522 34.31 41.91 4.95
CA ILE A 522 34.62 41.60 6.37
C ILE A 522 33.94 42.44 7.47
N SER A 523 32.99 41.82 8.18
CA SER A 523 32.97 41.75 9.65
C SER A 523 32.06 40.61 10.12
N ALA A 524 32.50 39.89 11.16
CA ALA A 524 31.94 38.63 11.63
C ALA A 524 30.62 38.82 12.41
N HIS A 525 29.54 38.20 11.93
CA HIS A 525 28.44 37.63 12.70
C HIS A 525 27.50 36.92 11.71
N ILE A 526 27.11 35.68 11.97
CA ILE A 526 26.08 34.97 11.20
C ILE A 526 24.75 35.74 11.43
N PRO A 527 24.17 36.45 10.45
CA PRO A 527 22.93 37.18 10.66
C PRO A 527 21.76 36.24 10.35
N LEU A 528 21.00 35.88 11.38
CA LEU A 528 19.63 35.39 11.23
C LEU A 528 18.73 36.63 11.21
N THR A 529 18.31 37.10 10.03
CA THR A 529 17.43 38.27 9.92
C THR A 529 15.96 37.89 10.03
N ASP A 530 15.32 38.43 11.07
CA ASP A 530 13.92 38.81 11.09
C ASP A 530 13.67 40.02 10.18
N LYS A 531 12.80 39.88 9.19
CA LYS A 531 11.92 40.97 8.73
C LYS A 531 10.54 40.40 8.42
N ILE A 532 9.55 41.05 9.02
CA ILE A 532 8.13 40.71 9.02
C ILE A 532 7.47 41.44 7.86
N ASP A 533 6.68 40.72 7.06
CA ASP A 533 5.42 41.25 6.54
C ASP A 533 4.36 40.15 6.47
N ASN A 534 3.14 40.53 6.83
CA ASN A 534 1.95 39.72 7.17
C ASN A 534 1.63 38.54 6.21
N GLN A 535 1.84 37.27 6.61
CA GLN A 535 1.14 36.10 6.01
C GLN A 535 0.97 34.88 6.96
N SER A 536 -0.27 34.35 6.99
CA SER A 536 -0.76 32.99 7.32
C SER A 536 -0.22 32.19 8.53
N SER A 537 -1.16 31.68 9.35
CA SER A 537 -0.97 30.93 10.60
C SER A 537 -0.08 29.67 10.51
N GLU A 538 0.04 29.03 9.34
CA GLU A 538 0.92 27.86 9.13
C GLU A 538 2.42 28.21 9.16
N LEU A 539 2.79 29.42 8.74
CA LEU A 539 4.18 29.89 8.77
C LEU A 539 4.65 30.20 10.19
N VAL A 540 3.74 30.61 11.08
CA VAL A 540 4.05 30.90 12.50
C VAL A 540 4.43 29.61 13.24
N VAL A 541 3.71 28.51 12.99
CA VAL A 541 4.01 27.19 13.59
C VAL A 541 5.33 26.63 13.06
N ALA A 542 5.56 26.69 11.75
CA ALA A 542 6.81 26.24 11.14
C ALA A 542 8.03 27.03 11.65
N ARG A 543 7.84 28.33 11.95
CA ARG A 543 8.88 29.19 12.52
C ARG A 543 9.18 28.88 13.98
N GLY A 544 8.15 28.58 14.78
CA GLY A 544 8.31 28.15 16.17
C GLY A 544 9.12 26.84 16.28
N ILE A 545 8.79 25.85 15.45
CA ILE A 545 9.49 24.56 15.40
C ILE A 545 10.97 24.74 15.00
N LEU A 546 11.25 25.60 14.01
CA LEU A 546 12.62 25.86 13.58
C LEU A 546 13.44 26.55 14.69
N GLN A 547 12.84 27.50 15.42
CA GLN A 547 13.50 28.20 16.52
C GLN A 547 13.84 27.26 17.68
N GLU A 548 12.93 26.32 18.00
CA GLU A 548 13.15 25.28 19.00
C GLU A 548 14.30 24.34 18.59
N GLN A 549 14.33 23.91 17.33
CA GLN A 549 15.41 23.06 16.78
C GLN A 549 16.77 23.77 16.81
N ILE A 550 16.81 25.07 16.51
CA ILE A 550 18.05 25.86 16.60
C ILE A 550 18.53 25.94 18.05
N SER A 551 17.62 26.19 18.99
CA SER A 551 17.96 26.27 20.42
C SER A 551 18.50 24.94 20.95
N LEU A 552 17.87 23.82 20.57
CA LEU A 552 18.33 22.49 20.91
C LEU A 552 19.69 22.15 20.29
N LEU A 553 19.92 22.53 19.03
CA LEU A 553 21.23 22.34 18.39
C LEU A 553 22.33 23.12 19.13
N GLN A 554 22.06 24.37 19.52
CA GLN A 554 23.00 25.19 20.29
C GLN A 554 23.30 24.59 21.67
N GLU A 555 22.31 24.02 22.33
CA GLU A 555 22.50 23.31 23.60
C GLU A 555 23.40 22.08 23.40
N ARG A 556 23.11 21.24 22.41
CA ARG A 556 23.89 20.04 22.10
C ARG A 556 25.33 20.37 21.69
N MET A 557 25.55 21.48 20.99
CA MET A 557 26.90 21.98 20.65
C MET A 557 27.74 22.36 21.88
N LYS A 558 27.11 22.76 23.00
CA LYS A 558 27.86 23.05 24.24
C LYS A 558 28.38 21.78 24.90
N GLN A 559 27.68 20.66 24.69
CA GLN A 559 27.94 19.38 25.34
C GLN A 559 28.77 18.43 24.47
N ASP A 560 28.80 18.63 23.14
CA ASP A 560 29.48 17.76 22.20
C ASP A 560 30.57 18.49 21.41
N ILE A 561 31.82 18.17 21.74
CA ILE A 561 33.02 18.72 21.09
C ILE A 561 33.09 18.30 19.61
N MET A 562 32.69 17.08 19.26
CA MET A 562 32.73 16.59 17.87
C MET A 562 31.71 17.32 16.98
N LEU A 563 30.50 17.52 17.48
CA LEU A 563 29.46 18.28 16.79
C LEU A 563 29.85 19.75 16.63
N LYS A 564 30.39 20.35 17.70
CA LYS A 564 30.90 21.73 17.69
C LYS A 564 32.02 21.88 16.66
N ASP A 565 33.02 21.01 16.67
CA ASP A 565 34.15 21.05 15.74
C ASP A 565 33.68 20.86 14.30
N ALA A 566 32.77 19.92 14.04
CA ALA A 566 32.24 19.70 12.70
C ALA A 566 31.49 20.92 12.15
N LEU A 567 30.73 21.61 13.01
CA LEU A 567 29.99 22.83 12.65
C LEU A 567 30.90 24.05 12.49
N LEU A 568 31.95 24.20 13.30
CA LEU A 568 32.91 25.29 13.15
C LEU A 568 33.75 25.18 11.87
N ASN A 569 33.97 23.95 11.39
CA ASN A 569 34.78 23.67 10.20
C ASN A 569 33.94 23.49 8.92
N THR A 570 32.63 23.71 8.96
CA THR A 570 31.78 23.58 7.79
C THR A 570 31.95 24.75 6.81
N LYS A 571 31.89 24.47 5.51
CA LYS A 571 31.87 25.50 4.45
C LYS A 571 30.45 26.03 4.17
N LYS A 572 29.42 25.39 4.73
CA LYS A 572 28.02 25.79 4.52
C LYS A 572 27.70 27.08 5.29
N MET A 573 27.38 28.15 4.57
CA MET A 573 27.01 29.46 5.14
C MET A 573 25.65 29.46 5.87
N GLN A 574 24.73 28.54 5.53
CA GLN A 574 23.41 28.43 6.17
C GLN A 574 23.02 26.97 6.38
N LEU A 575 22.47 26.67 7.56
CA LEU A 575 21.92 25.35 7.89
C LEU A 575 20.41 25.36 7.60
N SER A 576 19.95 24.45 6.74
CA SER A 576 18.52 24.25 6.53
C SER A 576 17.88 23.55 7.73
N SER A 577 16.57 23.71 7.92
CA SER A 577 15.80 22.99 8.96
C SER A 577 15.99 21.47 8.88
N THR A 578 15.99 20.92 7.66
CA THR A 578 16.29 19.50 7.41
C THR A 578 17.69 19.12 7.89
N LEU A 579 18.70 19.96 7.61
CA LEU A 579 20.06 19.67 8.04
C LEU A 579 20.21 19.75 9.57
N ILE A 580 19.54 20.70 10.22
CA ILE A 580 19.54 20.80 11.69
C ILE A 580 18.91 19.54 12.31
N ARG A 581 17.75 19.12 11.79
CA ARG A 581 17.10 17.88 12.20
C ARG A 581 18.01 16.66 12.04
N ASP A 582 18.71 16.58 10.90
CA ASP A 582 19.61 15.47 10.59
C ASP A 582 20.80 15.41 11.57
N LEU A 583 21.39 16.55 11.94
CA LEU A 583 22.49 16.63 12.89
C LEU A 583 22.06 16.25 14.32
N LEU A 584 20.85 16.65 14.71
CA LEU A 584 20.26 16.26 16.00
C LEU A 584 20.00 14.75 16.04
N ALA A 585 19.46 14.17 14.97
CA ALA A 585 19.25 12.72 14.87
C ALA A 585 20.57 11.93 14.93
N LEU A 586 21.63 12.44 14.28
CA LEU A 586 22.97 11.85 14.36
C LEU A 586 23.51 11.88 15.79
N LYS A 587 23.37 13.02 16.49
CA LYS A 587 23.83 13.18 17.88
C LYS A 587 23.12 12.22 18.81
N GLU A 588 21.81 12.13 18.68
CA GLU A 588 20.98 11.28 19.53
C GLU A 588 21.25 9.79 19.30
N PHE A 589 21.47 9.37 18.05
CA PHE A 589 21.95 8.02 17.75
C PHE A 589 23.25 7.71 18.50
N TYR A 590 24.22 8.62 18.42
CA TYR A 590 25.50 8.47 19.11
C TYR A 590 25.33 8.37 20.63
N ASP A 591 24.56 9.29 21.24
CA ASP A 591 24.33 9.31 22.69
C ASP A 591 23.70 8.02 23.19
N LYS A 592 22.66 7.52 22.50
CA LYS A 592 21.99 6.26 22.85
C LYS A 592 22.94 5.08 22.78
N LYS A 593 23.78 5.02 21.74
CA LYS A 593 24.67 3.88 21.52
C LYS A 593 25.86 3.90 22.48
N ILE A 594 26.34 5.08 22.90
CA ILE A 594 27.34 5.21 23.97
C ILE A 594 26.76 4.85 25.34
N ALA A 595 25.52 5.26 25.65
CA ALA A 595 24.86 4.90 26.90
C ALA A 595 24.72 3.37 27.04
N LEU A 596 24.28 2.69 25.98
CA LEU A 596 24.17 1.22 25.96
C LEU A 596 25.49 0.51 26.27
N ASN A 597 26.62 1.03 25.79
CA ASN A 597 27.92 0.45 26.14
C ASN A 597 28.32 0.68 27.61
N THR A 598 27.85 1.77 28.22
CA THR A 598 28.08 2.04 29.64
C THR A 598 27.31 1.04 30.51
N ASP A 599 26.14 0.60 30.05
CA ASP A 599 25.26 -0.34 30.75
C ASP A 599 25.66 -1.81 30.50
N ASP A 600 26.03 -2.16 29.26
CA ASP A 600 26.27 -3.55 28.82
C ASP A 600 27.77 -3.93 28.75
N GLY A 601 28.69 -2.99 28.98
CA GLY A 601 30.13 -3.26 29.05
C GLY A 601 30.78 -3.77 27.75
N LEU A 602 30.26 -3.37 26.57
CA LEU A 602 30.69 -3.85 25.24
C LEU A 602 32.13 -3.44 24.83
N GLY A 603 32.85 -2.71 25.69
CA GLY A 603 34.29 -2.48 25.59
C GLY A 603 34.71 -1.20 24.85
N ARG A 604 36.02 -0.90 24.88
CA ARG A 604 36.60 0.32 24.31
C ARG A 604 36.56 0.36 22.78
N ASP A 605 36.63 -0.80 22.14
CA ASP A 605 36.63 -0.93 20.68
C ASP A 605 35.26 -0.62 20.08
N TYR A 606 34.18 -0.84 20.83
CA TYR A 606 32.83 -0.43 20.46
C TYR A 606 32.72 1.10 20.42
N ASN A 607 33.14 1.77 21.50
CA ASN A 607 33.13 3.24 21.57
C ASN A 607 34.01 3.86 20.49
N HIS A 608 35.20 3.31 20.24
CA HIS A 608 36.09 3.82 19.21
C HIS A 608 35.48 3.76 17.80
N SER A 609 34.86 2.62 17.43
CA SER A 609 34.14 2.50 16.16
C SER A 609 32.97 3.47 16.06
N LEU A 610 32.24 3.67 17.17
CA LEU A 610 31.10 4.58 17.22
C LEU A 610 31.51 6.05 17.10
N ASP A 611 32.58 6.48 17.78
CA ASP A 611 33.17 7.82 17.66
C ASP A 611 33.59 8.11 16.21
N LYS A 612 34.30 7.16 15.61
CA LYS A 612 34.81 7.28 14.24
C LYS A 612 33.66 7.36 13.23
N PHE A 613 32.65 6.50 13.39
CA PHE A 613 31.43 6.54 12.58
C PHE A 613 30.72 7.89 12.73
N TYR A 614 30.49 8.36 13.96
CA TYR A 614 29.77 9.61 14.22
C TYR A 614 30.47 10.83 13.61
N ARG A 615 31.80 10.95 13.78
CA ARG A 615 32.59 12.02 13.16
C ARG A 615 32.46 12.01 11.63
N GLN A 616 32.56 10.83 11.01
CA GLN A 616 32.43 10.68 9.57
C GLN A 616 31.02 11.05 9.07
N MET A 617 29.97 10.71 9.83
CA MET A 617 28.59 11.10 9.51
C MET A 617 28.42 12.61 9.51
N LEU A 618 28.90 13.29 10.57
CA LEU A 618 28.81 14.74 10.70
C LEU A 618 29.51 15.46 9.53
N HIS A 619 30.76 15.08 9.25
CA HIS A 619 31.51 15.66 8.13
C HIS A 619 30.83 15.42 6.79
N THR A 620 30.31 14.21 6.57
CA THR A 620 29.65 13.86 5.30
C THR A 620 28.37 14.68 5.11
N ARG A 621 27.54 14.79 6.16
CA ARG A 621 26.27 15.52 6.09
C ARG A 621 26.46 17.04 5.93
N LEU A 622 27.48 17.58 6.59
CA LEU A 622 27.87 18.97 6.47
C LEU A 622 28.61 19.31 5.17
N SER A 623 29.06 18.32 4.40
CA SER A 623 29.72 18.54 3.12
C SER A 623 28.80 19.12 2.04
N GLU A 624 29.40 19.74 1.04
CA GLU A 624 28.73 20.25 -0.18
C GLU A 624 28.46 19.16 -1.22
N THR A 625 28.84 17.90 -0.94
CA THR A 625 28.65 16.81 -1.90
C THR A 625 27.14 16.52 -2.11
N PRO A 626 26.72 16.05 -3.29
CA PRO A 626 25.32 15.75 -3.54
C PRO A 626 24.74 14.74 -2.54
N LEU A 627 23.45 14.89 -2.16
CA LEU A 627 22.79 14.04 -1.14
C LEU A 627 22.95 12.54 -1.43
N ARG A 628 22.86 12.14 -2.70
CA ARG A 628 23.08 10.75 -3.16
C ARG A 628 24.49 10.25 -2.85
N THR A 629 25.49 11.11 -2.97
CA THR A 629 26.89 10.78 -2.66
C THR A 629 27.12 10.73 -1.15
N GLN A 630 26.50 11.65 -0.40
CA GLN A 630 26.52 11.62 1.05
C GLN A 630 25.97 10.30 1.59
N ALA A 631 24.79 9.87 1.12
CA ALA A 631 24.20 8.60 1.53
C ALA A 631 25.12 7.40 1.23
N LYS A 632 25.77 7.35 0.06
CA LYS A 632 26.74 6.29 -0.27
C LYS A 632 27.90 6.24 0.71
N LEU A 633 28.49 7.41 1.01
CA LEU A 633 29.61 7.51 1.93
C LEU A 633 29.19 7.08 3.34
N MET A 634 28.01 7.52 3.78
CA MET A 634 27.48 7.17 5.10
C MET A 634 27.23 5.66 5.23
N LEU A 635 26.64 5.03 4.21
CA LEU A 635 26.49 3.57 4.16
C LEU A 635 27.83 2.86 4.20
N LYS A 636 28.79 3.30 3.37
CA LYS A 636 30.14 2.72 3.35
C LYS A 636 30.79 2.75 4.74
N PHE A 637 30.72 3.88 5.43
CA PHE A 637 31.28 4.00 6.78
C PHE A 637 30.57 3.11 7.80
N ALA A 638 29.24 2.95 7.71
CA ALA A 638 28.50 2.03 8.59
C ALA A 638 29.01 0.59 8.46
N TYR A 639 29.14 0.09 7.23
CA TYR A 639 29.69 -1.25 6.98
C TYR A 639 31.16 -1.36 7.43
N GLN A 640 32.00 -0.38 7.10
CA GLN A 640 33.42 -0.39 7.48
C GLN A 640 33.63 -0.44 9.00
N GLU A 641 32.81 0.24 9.80
CA GLU A 641 33.00 0.30 11.25
C GLU A 641 32.30 -0.84 12.01
N PHE A 642 31.25 -1.45 11.44
CA PHE A 642 30.35 -2.36 12.19
C PHE A 642 30.18 -3.77 11.59
N GLU A 643 30.66 -4.04 10.37
CA GLU A 643 30.49 -5.37 9.73
C GLU A 643 31.44 -6.45 10.29
N THR A 644 32.52 -6.06 10.98
CA THR A 644 33.66 -6.95 11.28
C THR A 644 33.52 -7.83 12.54
N SER A 645 32.41 -7.76 13.30
CA SER A 645 32.17 -8.68 14.43
C SER A 645 30.69 -9.01 14.66
N HIS A 646 30.40 -10.21 15.18
CA HIS A 646 29.04 -10.65 15.51
C HIS A 646 28.33 -9.69 16.50
N ASP A 647 29.08 -9.11 17.44
CA ASP A 647 28.54 -8.20 18.46
C ASP A 647 28.16 -6.81 17.90
N LYS A 648 28.64 -6.45 16.70
CA LYS A 648 28.37 -5.16 16.04
C LYS A 648 27.26 -5.23 14.99
N ALA A 649 26.68 -6.40 14.74
CA ALA A 649 25.59 -6.57 13.77
C ALA A 649 24.34 -5.74 14.14
N VAL A 650 24.03 -5.63 15.43
CA VAL A 650 22.93 -4.78 15.93
C VAL A 650 23.24 -3.30 15.70
N LEU A 651 24.49 -2.88 15.96
CA LEU A 651 24.93 -1.50 15.74
C LEU A 651 24.91 -1.14 14.25
N LEU A 652 25.30 -2.06 13.36
CA LEU A 652 25.17 -1.89 11.91
C LEU A 652 23.72 -1.70 11.50
N ALA A 653 22.80 -2.53 11.98
CA ALA A 653 21.38 -2.41 11.68
C ALA A 653 20.81 -1.05 12.12
N ASP A 654 21.18 -0.59 13.32
CA ASP A 654 20.74 0.70 13.84
C ASP A 654 21.37 1.87 13.08
N ALA A 655 22.63 1.78 12.67
CA ALA A 655 23.31 2.78 11.86
C ALA A 655 22.67 2.90 10.46
N LEU A 656 22.38 1.77 9.81
CA LEU A 656 21.69 1.73 8.52
C LEU A 656 20.27 2.32 8.62
N ARG A 657 19.56 2.03 9.72
CA ARG A 657 18.25 2.61 10.02
C ARG A 657 18.33 4.12 10.18
N MET A 658 19.28 4.62 10.97
CA MET A 658 19.51 6.05 11.16
C MET A 658 19.80 6.73 9.81
N ILE A 659 20.68 6.15 8.97
CA ILE A 659 20.98 6.68 7.64
C ILE A 659 19.71 6.73 6.78
N GLY A 660 18.86 5.71 6.82
CA GLY A 660 17.56 5.71 6.14
C GLY A 660 16.65 6.87 6.54
N ILE A 661 16.65 7.24 7.83
CA ILE A 661 15.89 8.38 8.37
C ILE A 661 16.42 9.71 7.80
N LEU A 662 17.74 9.89 7.72
CA LEU A 662 18.35 11.13 7.23
C LEU A 662 18.06 11.46 5.76
N PHE A 663 17.70 10.45 4.97
CA PHE A 663 17.44 10.60 3.54
C PHE A 663 15.98 10.29 3.16
N ASP A 664 15.05 10.37 4.12
CA ASP A 664 13.60 10.21 3.91
C ASP A 664 13.23 8.95 3.09
N GLY A 665 13.99 7.86 3.24
CA GLY A 665 13.77 6.63 2.47
C GLY A 665 13.99 6.77 0.95
N LEU A 666 14.70 7.80 0.48
CA LEU A 666 15.21 7.88 -0.90
C LEU A 666 15.78 6.49 -1.27
N GLY A 667 15.35 5.93 -2.42
CA GLY A 667 15.69 4.59 -2.94
C GLY A 667 17.17 4.29 -3.19
N LEU A 668 18.06 4.93 -2.44
CA LEU A 668 19.51 4.77 -2.39
C LEU A 668 19.93 3.48 -1.69
N VAL A 669 19.22 3.01 -0.65
CA VAL A 669 19.58 1.74 0.01
C VAL A 669 19.31 0.54 -0.90
N ALA A 670 18.22 0.55 -1.68
CA ALA A 670 17.92 -0.48 -2.68
C ALA A 670 18.78 -0.36 -3.95
N GLY A 671 19.01 0.86 -4.44
CA GLY A 671 19.72 1.09 -5.71
C GLY A 671 21.25 1.07 -5.62
N LEU A 672 21.85 1.26 -4.44
CA LEU A 672 23.30 1.30 -4.26
C LEU A 672 23.86 0.12 -3.47
N GLY A 673 23.04 -0.55 -2.66
CA GLY A 673 23.40 -1.86 -2.11
C GLY A 673 23.63 -2.91 -3.20
N HIS A 674 23.02 -2.75 -4.38
CA HIS A 674 23.35 -3.60 -5.55
C HIS A 674 24.45 -2.99 -6.43
N LYS A 675 24.40 -1.69 -6.78
CA LYS A 675 25.39 -1.10 -7.71
C LYS A 675 26.77 -0.77 -7.13
N ALA A 676 26.91 -0.62 -5.81
CA ALA A 676 28.23 -0.47 -5.18
C ALA A 676 28.93 -1.82 -4.95
N PHE A 677 28.19 -2.92 -5.12
CA PHE A 677 28.65 -4.29 -4.88
C PHE A 677 28.94 -5.07 -6.17
N ASP A 678 28.65 -4.50 -7.34
CA ASP A 678 29.08 -5.06 -8.62
C ASP A 678 30.49 -4.57 -8.97
N LYS A 679 31.44 -5.50 -8.78
CA LYS A 679 32.84 -5.54 -9.27
C LYS A 679 33.91 -5.09 -8.26
N ASN A 680 34.66 -6.10 -7.78
CA ASN A 680 36.05 -6.09 -7.29
C ASN A 680 36.35 -6.06 -5.77
N PHE A 681 35.46 -6.51 -4.88
CA PHE A 681 35.83 -6.64 -3.45
C PHE A 681 35.66 -8.03 -2.80
N PHE A 682 35.00 -9.00 -3.44
CA PHE A 682 34.63 -10.27 -2.78
C PHE A 682 35.39 -11.54 -3.23
N PHE A 683 36.42 -11.43 -4.08
CA PHE A 683 37.23 -12.58 -4.46
C PHE A 683 38.70 -12.38 -4.09
N ASN A 684 39.03 -12.70 -2.84
CA ASN A 684 40.31 -13.34 -2.53
C ASN A 684 40.25 -14.04 -1.16
N SER A 685 39.58 -15.18 -1.11
CA SER A 685 39.93 -16.29 -0.24
C SER A 685 39.39 -17.55 -0.93
N ALA A 686 40.31 -18.33 -1.48
CA ALA A 686 40.01 -19.52 -2.25
C ALA A 686 39.22 -20.56 -1.43
N LEU A 687 38.30 -21.22 -2.13
CA LEU A 687 37.76 -22.53 -1.81
C LEU A 687 38.88 -23.47 -1.35
N THR A 688 38.72 -24.07 -0.18
CA THR A 688 39.26 -25.42 0.08
C THR A 688 38.07 -26.34 0.34
N PRO A 689 37.87 -27.39 -0.47
CA PRO A 689 36.84 -28.40 -0.24
C PRO A 689 37.39 -29.53 0.64
N ARG A 690 36.58 -30.01 1.58
CA ARG A 690 36.66 -31.35 2.22
C ARG A 690 35.35 -31.56 2.99
N GLU A 691 34.41 -32.31 2.44
CA GLU A 691 34.23 -33.78 2.45
C GLU A 691 33.22 -34.20 3.55
N PRO A 692 32.28 -35.12 3.26
CA PRO A 692 31.12 -35.40 4.13
C PRO A 692 31.29 -36.64 5.02
N GLU A 693 30.61 -36.57 6.19
CA GLU A 693 30.07 -37.67 7.03
C GLU A 693 31.05 -38.62 7.78
N PRO A 694 30.64 -39.46 8.78
CA PRO A 694 29.29 -39.93 9.15
C PRO A 694 28.97 -40.04 10.66
N SER A 695 27.78 -40.58 10.94
CA SER A 695 27.22 -40.92 12.24
C SER A 695 27.61 -42.34 12.74
N GLN A 696 27.56 -42.49 14.08
CA GLN A 696 27.56 -43.72 14.93
C GLN A 696 28.81 -44.62 14.97
N VAL A 697 29.35 -44.87 16.17
CA VAL A 697 29.57 -46.21 16.79
C VAL A 697 29.90 -46.03 18.29
N ARG A 698 29.43 -47.01 19.08
CA ARG A 698 29.46 -47.17 20.54
C ARG A 698 30.73 -47.96 20.98
N VAL A 699 31.06 -47.84 22.27
CA VAL A 699 31.81 -48.78 23.16
C VAL A 699 33.36 -48.65 23.26
N VAL A 700 33.85 -48.35 24.47
CA VAL A 700 34.66 -49.18 25.41
C VAL A 700 35.62 -48.29 26.24
N ASN A 701 35.48 -48.36 27.56
CA ASN A 701 36.42 -47.89 28.58
C ASN A 701 37.65 -48.80 28.69
N LYS A 702 38.83 -48.20 28.91
CA LYS A 702 40.04 -48.66 29.64
C LYS A 702 41.26 -47.95 29.04
N GLU A 703 42.28 -47.47 29.73
CA GLU A 703 42.61 -47.22 31.14
C GLU A 703 43.90 -46.40 31.06
N SER A 704 44.04 -45.36 31.87
CA SER A 704 45.27 -44.58 32.00
C SER A 704 46.31 -45.36 32.82
N LEU A 705 47.47 -45.63 32.20
CA LEU A 705 48.70 -46.07 32.86
C LEU A 705 49.34 -44.90 33.63
N LEU A 706 49.33 -44.99 34.95
CA LEU A 706 50.35 -44.43 35.84
C LEU A 706 50.66 -45.50 36.90
N ASP A 707 51.79 -46.19 36.72
CA ASP A 707 52.51 -46.99 37.73
C ASP A 707 53.30 -46.03 38.67
N PRO A 708 53.85 -46.43 39.85
CA PRO A 708 54.36 -47.78 40.16
C PRO A 708 54.18 -48.34 41.60
N ILE A 709 54.09 -49.68 41.66
CA ILE A 709 54.75 -50.65 42.59
C ILE A 709 55.08 -50.23 44.05
N LYS A 710 54.42 -50.88 45.05
CA LYS A 710 55.04 -51.74 46.12
C LYS A 710 54.02 -52.32 47.15
N LYS A 711 53.70 -53.60 46.93
CA LYS A 711 53.56 -54.80 47.83
C LYS A 711 54.06 -54.72 49.31
N PRO A 712 53.78 -55.72 50.19
CA PRO A 712 52.49 -56.13 50.77
C PRO A 712 52.57 -56.42 52.31
N MET A 713 51.44 -56.39 53.02
CA MET A 713 51.14 -57.34 54.11
C MET A 713 49.64 -57.36 54.38
#